data_AF-V9FG31-F1
#
_entry.id   AF-V9FG31-F1
#
_cell.length_a   1.000
_cell.length_b   1.000
_cell.length_c   1.000
_cell.angle_alpha   90.00
_cell.angle_beta   90.00
_cell.angle_gamma   90.00
#
_symmetry.space_group_name_H-M   'P 1'
#
loop_
_entity.id
_entity.type
_entity.pdbx_description
1 polymer ?
#
loop_
_entity_poly.entity_id
_entity_poly.type
_entity_poly.pdbx_seq_one_letter_code
_entity_poly.pdbx_strand_id
1 'polypeptide(L)'
;MTKVKAHIIPSHAAGPGLQATTGTRGFQISSRKMLLLVWLVMGVLPMTLQIRSYAKFVTPHKITARLVVPDEGISETSDVWKFCPVKEWYAAGVYWNMMPTHYFQREDGILCHYVIPQYNVHGNYFVGNQTTMPFHTSPEDCANESYPFEHYFYHGSIGFYSLYGEVKGTYCPKYDTAYVLVGGLGTFDINGPPLASDDGGHGYRRSYWYAFAVAVWIIVRCWILRRSYVVCSRFARSSDHIYKTMGLQDAMVFVHESMRLSAHGANNYHRLGLAYLLVEGLMSDLFLLTTQEGMLGRLQCISLGYNLAGIMSMLFEMIETMHWLGETNRCFLRRVLFNHETVLVGELLCAAAMQYYVSSLNRSSLKEWRPAAEEVSYYVMSLAGHGIIVVGCVLVIICSRVIGAVGFVRWKFGSLAPLSAPCCVDTVLGVRSKLILLGGYAWDNGNLYYKICTLRAFGLLKVVEEDGKEYLAIHKLHWFAIPKDYVVVIGSLLGSKVVPCDERPSVGTMSAFGRMIGGKASDTGNRQRIAGPLFLQIKGYVQFVTPHKISQNLITPVAGDKKDADLHKACPVNELFMAGAYWNVAPTHYYYVTDGVLCHFVMPQYNLHGNYFLGNTTVEPYTTTPASCSNHSFAFANYFYHGSIGYYSFYAEGEGTFCFLDNTAYDIVKGVGTLDINGAPLANDKGQIGYLKSYWYALAGSTLVLIRCWVLRRSYISCKRFAKHCDEMSEPVRFQDAFVYVQESMRLSAHGANNYQRGILLFLLLDQGLMSDLFLLITQEGLVGRIQCISLGYNLAGLMSMLFEMVESMNWISEKARVLVKRLLFNYETALIGELITAAVMQYYLTTLNRSGLRDTESEAETVSYYVMSLVGHGIIALGCVFVIVCTRSLGAVAFVLWRFGTLQVFFKPCSVDATLGVRYKLIFLNGYIWENGKLFYKVSSLKAFGLLRMSIK
;
A
#
# COMPACT_ATOMS: atom_id res chain seq x y z
N MET A 1 -76.55 -56.50 9.60
CA MET A 1 -76.44 -56.33 11.08
C MET A 1 -74.93 -56.30 11.39
N THR A 2 -74.38 -55.44 12.24
CA THR A 2 -74.97 -54.66 13.34
C THR A 2 -74.36 -53.25 13.49
N LYS A 3 -75.00 -52.43 14.34
CA LYS A 3 -74.65 -51.10 14.93
C LYS A 3 -73.13 -50.84 15.17
N VAL A 4 -72.63 -49.60 15.29
CA VAL A 4 -73.10 -48.45 16.12
C VAL A 4 -72.88 -47.07 15.44
N LYS A 5 -73.60 -46.03 15.91
CA LYS A 5 -73.56 -44.60 15.51
C LYS A 5 -73.70 -43.70 16.76
N ALA A 6 -73.32 -42.41 16.68
CA ALA A 6 -73.41 -41.33 17.72
C ALA A 6 -72.45 -41.47 18.92
N HIS A 7 -72.01 -40.43 19.69
CA HIS A 7 -71.87 -38.94 19.63
C HIS A 7 -71.01 -38.49 20.88
N ILE A 8 -70.62 -37.25 21.26
CA ILE A 8 -70.77 -35.80 20.93
C ILE A 8 -69.51 -35.06 21.53
N ILE A 9 -68.83 -34.05 20.92
CA ILE A 9 -68.95 -32.56 21.02
C ILE A 9 -68.85 -31.99 22.49
N PRO A 10 -68.16 -30.86 22.84
CA PRO A 10 -67.53 -29.78 22.02
C PRO A 10 -66.05 -29.36 22.37
N SER A 11 -65.49 -28.44 21.54
CA SER A 11 -64.51 -27.33 21.77
C SER A 11 -63.33 -27.44 22.79
N HIS A 12 -62.12 -26.90 22.55
CA HIS A 12 -61.72 -25.65 21.87
C HIS A 12 -60.43 -25.79 20.99
N ALA A 13 -59.96 -24.69 20.39
CA ALA A 13 -59.05 -24.69 19.23
C ALA A 13 -57.64 -24.11 19.47
N ALA A 14 -56.66 -24.66 18.74
CA ALA A 14 -55.39 -24.03 18.36
C ALA A 14 -54.97 -24.53 16.95
N GLY A 15 -54.27 -23.70 16.17
CA GLY A 15 -54.04 -23.94 14.73
C GLY A 15 -53.01 -25.04 14.38
N PRO A 16 -53.04 -25.57 13.14
CA PRO A 16 -52.31 -26.79 12.78
C PRO A 16 -50.83 -26.57 12.47
N GLY A 17 -49.96 -27.31 13.14
CA GLY A 17 -48.60 -27.58 12.68
C GLY A 17 -48.57 -28.83 11.80
N LEU A 18 -48.25 -28.69 10.51
CA LEU A 18 -47.87 -29.82 9.67
C LEU A 18 -46.96 -29.37 8.50
N GLN A 19 -45.66 -29.62 8.60
CA GLN A 19 -44.80 -29.70 7.41
C GLN A 19 -44.67 -31.17 7.01
N ALA A 20 -45.12 -31.48 5.79
CA ALA A 20 -45.20 -32.86 5.31
C ALA A 20 -43.80 -33.48 5.13
N THR A 21 -43.62 -34.67 5.69
CA THR A 21 -42.42 -35.50 5.50
C THR A 21 -42.46 -36.20 4.13
N THR A 22 -42.06 -35.50 3.07
CA THR A 22 -41.79 -36.08 1.76
C THR A 22 -40.53 -36.92 1.79
N GLY A 23 -40.67 -38.19 2.18
CA GLY A 23 -39.59 -39.14 2.35
C GLY A 23 -38.96 -39.62 1.02
N THR A 24 -38.10 -38.80 0.41
CA THR A 24 -37.20 -39.27 -0.65
C THR A 24 -36.10 -40.15 -0.06
N ARG A 25 -36.01 -41.42 -0.51
CA ARG A 25 -34.92 -42.35 -0.18
C ARG A 25 -33.61 -41.97 -0.89
N GLY A 26 -33.05 -40.81 -0.56
CA GLY A 26 -31.67 -40.45 -0.93
C GLY A 26 -30.65 -41.19 -0.06
N PHE A 27 -29.49 -41.51 -0.62
CA PHE A 27 -28.36 -42.06 0.14
C PHE A 27 -27.94 -41.09 1.27
N GLN A 28 -28.20 -41.47 2.53
CA GLN A 28 -27.77 -40.66 3.69
C GLN A 28 -26.26 -40.78 3.92
N ILE A 29 -25.52 -39.87 3.30
CA ILE A 29 -24.09 -39.66 3.56
C ILE A 29 -23.94 -38.97 4.93
N SER A 30 -23.18 -39.57 5.85
CA SER A 30 -22.94 -38.98 7.18
C SER A 30 -22.15 -37.67 7.09
N SER A 31 -22.32 -36.76 8.05
CA SER A 31 -21.71 -35.42 8.01
C SER A 31 -20.19 -35.48 7.86
N ARG A 32 -19.54 -36.49 8.48
CA ARG A 32 -18.11 -36.77 8.33
C ARG A 32 -17.70 -37.15 6.90
N LYS A 33 -18.50 -37.96 6.19
CA LYS A 33 -18.22 -38.33 4.79
C LYS A 33 -18.46 -37.14 3.85
N MET A 34 -19.54 -36.38 4.06
CA MET A 34 -19.87 -35.20 3.26
C MET A 34 -18.80 -34.11 3.38
N LEU A 35 -18.41 -33.74 4.60
CA LEU A 35 -17.34 -32.76 4.85
C LEU A 35 -15.99 -33.19 4.25
N LEU A 36 -15.65 -34.49 4.33
CA LEU A 36 -14.40 -35.00 3.76
C LEU A 36 -14.40 -34.88 2.23
N LEU A 37 -15.48 -35.26 1.55
CA LEU A 37 -15.61 -35.16 0.09
C LEU A 37 -15.52 -33.70 -0.37
N VAL A 38 -16.23 -32.80 0.30
CA VAL A 38 -16.22 -31.36 -0.02
C VAL A 38 -14.85 -30.73 0.25
N TRP A 39 -14.14 -31.15 1.31
CA TRP A 39 -12.78 -30.69 1.61
C TRP A 39 -11.73 -31.22 0.61
N LEU A 40 -11.87 -32.46 0.13
CA LEU A 40 -11.02 -32.99 -0.94
C LEU A 40 -11.19 -32.19 -2.25
N VAL A 41 -12.45 -31.92 -2.64
CA VAL A 41 -12.79 -31.21 -3.88
C VAL A 41 -12.38 -29.73 -3.84
N MET A 42 -12.68 -29.01 -2.75
CA MET A 42 -12.42 -27.56 -2.68
C MET A 42 -11.02 -27.21 -2.11
N GLY A 43 -10.33 -28.15 -1.49
CA GLY A 43 -9.04 -27.94 -0.83
C GLY A 43 -7.88 -28.68 -1.49
N VAL A 44 -7.97 -30.01 -1.57
CA VAL A 44 -6.86 -30.85 -2.06
C VAL A 44 -6.71 -30.82 -3.57
N LEU A 45 -7.80 -30.88 -4.33
CA LEU A 45 -7.75 -30.85 -5.80
C LEU A 45 -7.06 -29.57 -6.34
N PRO A 46 -7.44 -28.34 -5.92
CA PRO A 46 -6.71 -27.13 -6.29
C PRO A 46 -5.23 -27.19 -5.89
N MET A 47 -4.91 -27.69 -4.69
CA MET A 47 -3.52 -27.83 -4.22
C MET A 47 -2.69 -28.76 -5.12
N THR A 48 -3.26 -29.87 -5.60
CA THR A 48 -2.55 -30.79 -6.51
C THR A 48 -2.27 -30.17 -7.88
N LEU A 49 -3.20 -29.36 -8.41
CA LEU A 49 -2.97 -28.57 -9.63
C LEU A 49 -1.85 -27.54 -9.40
N GLN A 50 -1.90 -26.83 -8.28
CA GLN A 50 -0.91 -25.83 -7.88
C GLN A 50 0.50 -26.42 -7.75
N ILE A 51 0.64 -27.58 -7.09
CA ILE A 51 1.93 -28.31 -6.97
C ILE A 51 2.43 -28.77 -8.35
N ARG A 52 1.56 -29.28 -9.23
CA ARG A 52 1.93 -29.67 -10.60
C ARG A 52 2.49 -28.48 -11.39
N SER A 53 1.85 -27.32 -11.27
CA SER A 53 2.30 -26.07 -11.87
C SER A 53 3.67 -25.64 -11.34
N TYR A 54 3.88 -25.68 -10.03
CA TYR A 54 5.17 -25.34 -9.40
C TYR A 54 6.31 -26.28 -9.78
N ALA A 55 6.05 -27.59 -9.91
CA ALA A 55 7.06 -28.55 -10.33
C ALA A 55 7.67 -28.21 -11.71
N LYS A 56 6.86 -27.70 -12.64
CA LYS A 56 7.33 -27.26 -13.97
C LYS A 56 8.29 -26.07 -13.89
N PHE A 57 7.96 -25.06 -13.08
CA PHE A 57 8.73 -23.82 -13.00
C PHE A 57 9.99 -23.91 -12.13
N VAL A 58 10.04 -24.82 -11.16
CA VAL A 58 11.21 -25.05 -10.28
C VAL A 58 12.23 -26.03 -10.90
N THR A 59 11.81 -26.79 -11.91
CA THR A 59 12.73 -27.68 -12.65
C THR A 59 13.76 -26.83 -13.43
N PRO A 60 15.07 -27.13 -13.34
CA PRO A 60 16.09 -26.42 -14.10
C PRO A 60 15.91 -26.63 -15.60
N HIS A 61 15.96 -25.56 -16.37
CA HIS A 61 15.80 -25.58 -17.82
C HIS A 61 17.13 -25.26 -18.54
N LYS A 62 17.18 -25.51 -19.84
CA LYS A 62 18.28 -25.14 -20.73
C LYS A 62 17.70 -24.69 -22.06
N ILE A 63 18.25 -23.62 -22.62
CA ILE A 63 17.79 -23.03 -23.89
C ILE A 63 18.26 -23.89 -25.07
N THR A 64 17.37 -24.15 -26.03
CA THR A 64 17.70 -24.81 -27.30
C THR A 64 18.80 -24.03 -28.02
N ALA A 65 19.88 -24.71 -28.42
CA ALA A 65 21.12 -24.08 -28.87
C ALA A 65 21.01 -23.23 -30.16
N ARG A 66 19.95 -23.38 -30.96
CA ARG A 66 19.66 -22.48 -32.11
C ARG A 66 19.21 -21.07 -31.70
N LEU A 67 18.69 -20.93 -30.48
CA LEU A 67 18.08 -19.69 -29.99
C LEU A 67 19.03 -18.83 -29.15
N VAL A 68 20.15 -19.40 -28.71
CA VAL A 68 21.24 -18.68 -28.06
C VAL A 68 22.01 -17.91 -29.14
N VAL A 69 22.40 -16.67 -28.85
CA VAL A 69 23.23 -15.87 -29.76
C VAL A 69 24.61 -16.53 -29.92
N PRO A 70 25.19 -16.62 -31.13
CA PRO A 70 26.57 -17.10 -31.31
C PRO A 70 27.59 -16.17 -30.64
N ASP A 71 28.68 -16.72 -30.08
CA ASP A 71 29.71 -15.92 -29.37
C ASP A 71 30.40 -14.84 -30.25
N GLU A 72 30.35 -14.98 -31.58
CA GLU A 72 30.86 -14.01 -32.56
C GLU A 72 29.74 -13.26 -33.33
N GLY A 73 28.49 -13.34 -32.85
CA GLY A 73 27.31 -12.79 -33.52
C GLY A 73 27.25 -11.26 -33.52
N ILE A 74 27.38 -10.63 -34.69
CA ILE A 74 27.13 -9.19 -34.86
C ILE A 74 25.62 -8.93 -34.89
N SER A 75 25.14 -8.00 -34.06
CA SER A 75 23.73 -7.59 -34.01
C SER A 75 23.42 -6.53 -35.07
N GLU A 76 22.45 -6.83 -35.94
CA GLU A 76 21.98 -5.94 -37.00
C GLU A 76 20.64 -5.27 -36.65
N THR A 77 20.52 -3.98 -36.97
CA THR A 77 19.34 -3.14 -36.69
C THR A 77 18.74 -2.46 -37.92
N SER A 78 19.32 -2.68 -39.10
CA SER A 78 18.81 -2.22 -40.40
C SER A 78 17.64 -3.07 -40.89
N ASP A 79 16.59 -2.46 -41.48
CA ASP A 79 15.48 -3.20 -42.10
C ASP A 79 14.80 -4.27 -41.21
N VAL A 80 14.83 -4.17 -39.87
CA VAL A 80 14.47 -5.29 -38.95
C VAL A 80 13.21 -6.06 -39.34
N TRP A 81 12.10 -5.39 -39.69
CA TRP A 81 10.84 -6.03 -40.09
C TRP A 81 10.87 -6.85 -41.40
N LYS A 82 11.91 -6.70 -42.22
CA LYS A 82 12.16 -7.46 -43.46
C LYS A 82 12.80 -8.81 -43.17
N PHE A 83 13.70 -8.85 -42.17
CA PHE A 83 14.43 -10.04 -41.74
C PHE A 83 13.74 -10.76 -40.57
N CYS A 84 12.98 -10.01 -39.76
CA CYS A 84 12.19 -10.46 -38.62
C CYS A 84 10.71 -10.12 -38.84
N PRO A 85 10.01 -10.82 -39.75
CA PRO A 85 8.67 -10.42 -40.18
C PRO A 85 7.55 -10.82 -39.19
N VAL A 86 7.85 -11.59 -38.13
CA VAL A 86 6.83 -12.10 -37.20
C VAL A 86 6.30 -10.98 -36.31
N LYS A 87 5.02 -10.63 -36.48
CA LYS A 87 4.33 -9.54 -35.76
C LYS A 87 3.53 -10.03 -34.55
N GLU A 88 3.04 -11.27 -34.61
CA GLU A 88 2.34 -11.90 -33.50
C GLU A 88 2.48 -13.43 -33.50
N TRP A 89 2.28 -14.06 -32.34
CA TRP A 89 2.06 -15.51 -32.25
C TRP A 89 0.67 -15.86 -31.73
N TYR A 90 0.21 -17.06 -32.04
CA TYR A 90 -0.99 -17.68 -31.50
C TYR A 90 -0.64 -18.90 -30.67
N ALA A 91 -1.02 -18.86 -29.39
CA ALA A 91 -0.78 -19.94 -28.41
C ALA A 91 -1.91 -19.96 -27.37
N ALA A 92 -2.38 -21.16 -26.98
CA ALA A 92 -3.37 -21.37 -25.93
C ALA A 92 -4.67 -20.55 -26.10
N GLY A 93 -5.10 -20.34 -27.35
CA GLY A 93 -6.30 -19.57 -27.68
C GLY A 93 -6.12 -18.05 -27.61
N VAL A 94 -4.89 -17.54 -27.49
CA VAL A 94 -4.59 -16.11 -27.34
C VAL A 94 -3.54 -15.67 -28.37
N TYR A 95 -3.77 -14.51 -28.98
CA TYR A 95 -2.79 -13.82 -29.83
C TYR A 95 -1.89 -12.91 -28.99
N TRP A 96 -0.59 -12.90 -29.25
CA TRP A 96 0.42 -12.11 -28.54
C TRP A 96 1.27 -11.34 -29.55
N ASN A 97 1.33 -10.02 -29.42
CA ASN A 97 2.17 -9.17 -30.26
C ASN A 97 3.66 -9.37 -29.94
N MET A 98 4.50 -9.27 -30.96
CA MET A 98 5.96 -9.29 -30.86
C MET A 98 6.50 -8.01 -31.51
N MET A 99 7.56 -7.44 -30.95
CA MET A 99 8.35 -6.40 -31.63
C MET A 99 9.82 -6.79 -31.66
N PRO A 100 10.39 -7.12 -32.82
CA PRO A 100 11.82 -7.38 -32.94
C PRO A 100 12.61 -6.08 -32.72
N THR A 101 13.82 -6.19 -32.17
CA THR A 101 14.70 -5.04 -31.89
C THR A 101 15.98 -5.08 -32.70
N HIS A 102 16.55 -6.27 -32.89
CA HIS A 102 17.74 -6.55 -33.70
C HIS A 102 17.76 -8.03 -34.13
N TYR A 103 18.67 -8.40 -35.03
CA TYR A 103 18.82 -9.78 -35.49
C TYR A 103 20.28 -10.19 -35.72
N PHE A 104 20.47 -11.49 -35.92
CA PHE A 104 21.73 -12.15 -36.24
C PHE A 104 21.48 -13.10 -37.42
N GLN A 105 22.30 -13.03 -38.46
CA GLN A 105 22.23 -13.95 -39.59
C GLN A 105 22.82 -15.32 -39.24
N ARG A 106 22.26 -16.40 -39.79
CA ARG A 106 22.76 -17.78 -39.67
C ARG A 106 22.62 -18.49 -41.01
N GLU A 107 23.40 -19.56 -41.22
CA GLU A 107 23.27 -20.42 -42.39
C GLU A 107 21.91 -21.14 -42.46
N ASP A 108 21.33 -21.49 -41.30
CA ASP A 108 20.07 -22.24 -41.20
C ASP A 108 18.81 -21.36 -41.13
N GLY A 109 18.95 -20.03 -41.03
CA GLY A 109 17.82 -19.10 -40.89
C GLY A 109 18.20 -17.75 -40.30
N ILE A 110 17.24 -17.05 -39.69
CA ILE A 110 17.46 -15.76 -39.03
C ILE A 110 17.10 -15.88 -37.55
N LEU A 111 17.97 -15.39 -36.67
CA LEU A 111 17.73 -15.28 -35.23
C LEU A 111 17.41 -13.83 -34.88
N CYS A 112 16.21 -13.57 -34.35
CA CYS A 112 15.69 -12.25 -34.03
C CYS A 112 15.49 -12.09 -32.52
N HIS A 113 16.08 -11.06 -31.91
CA HIS A 113 15.68 -10.66 -30.55
C HIS A 113 14.39 -9.85 -30.61
N TYR A 114 13.48 -10.08 -29.67
CA TYR A 114 12.20 -9.39 -29.62
C TYR A 114 11.74 -9.10 -28.19
N VAL A 115 10.81 -8.15 -28.09
CA VAL A 115 10.21 -7.70 -26.84
C VAL A 115 8.68 -7.68 -26.91
N ILE A 116 8.04 -7.84 -25.76
CA ILE A 116 6.62 -7.53 -25.55
C ILE A 116 6.54 -6.49 -24.40
N PRO A 117 6.63 -5.17 -24.71
CA PRO A 117 6.95 -4.15 -23.72
C PRO A 117 5.89 -3.99 -22.64
N GLN A 118 4.61 -4.16 -22.98
CA GLN A 118 3.52 -4.07 -22.02
C GLN A 118 3.49 -5.24 -21.01
N TYR A 119 4.41 -6.22 -21.12
CA TYR A 119 4.54 -7.36 -20.21
C TYR A 119 5.97 -7.64 -19.73
N ASN A 120 6.99 -6.83 -20.05
CA ASN A 120 8.40 -7.10 -19.68
C ASN A 120 8.81 -8.52 -20.10
N VAL A 121 8.54 -8.85 -21.37
CA VAL A 121 8.95 -10.10 -22.00
C VAL A 121 10.08 -9.82 -22.98
N HIS A 122 11.15 -10.60 -22.86
CA HIS A 122 12.34 -10.54 -23.71
C HIS A 122 12.74 -11.96 -24.12
N GLY A 123 13.34 -12.11 -25.31
CA GLY A 123 13.87 -13.39 -25.77
C GLY A 123 14.21 -13.38 -27.26
N ASN A 124 14.62 -14.54 -27.76
CA ASN A 124 15.02 -14.71 -29.15
C ASN A 124 14.10 -15.71 -29.86
N TYR A 125 13.73 -15.39 -31.11
CA TYR A 125 13.04 -16.30 -32.02
C TYR A 125 13.88 -16.63 -33.25
N PHE A 126 13.72 -17.82 -33.80
CA PHE A 126 14.38 -18.31 -35.00
C PHE A 126 13.35 -18.63 -36.08
N VAL A 127 13.58 -18.14 -37.30
CA VAL A 127 12.82 -18.51 -38.51
C VAL A 127 13.74 -19.28 -39.45
N GLY A 128 13.38 -20.52 -39.78
CA GLY A 128 14.12 -21.35 -40.75
C GLY A 128 13.91 -20.90 -42.20
N ASN A 129 14.90 -21.11 -43.06
CA ASN A 129 14.88 -20.68 -44.47
C ASN A 129 14.18 -21.65 -45.45
N GLN A 130 13.83 -22.87 -45.01
CA GLN A 130 13.10 -23.87 -45.79
C GLN A 130 11.66 -24.03 -45.27
N THR A 131 10.72 -24.38 -46.15
CA THR A 131 9.33 -24.66 -45.76
C THR A 131 9.19 -26.01 -45.05
N THR A 132 8.13 -26.15 -44.25
CA THR A 132 7.79 -27.34 -43.47
C THR A 132 6.27 -27.53 -43.38
N MET A 133 5.83 -28.70 -42.90
CA MET A 133 4.41 -28.95 -42.63
C MET A 133 3.85 -27.94 -41.63
N PRO A 134 2.64 -27.37 -41.87
CA PRO A 134 2.03 -26.39 -40.97
C PRO A 134 1.78 -26.97 -39.57
N PHE A 135 1.85 -26.12 -38.56
CA PHE A 135 1.48 -26.51 -37.20
C PHE A 135 -0.03 -26.73 -37.08
N HIS A 136 -0.45 -27.63 -36.18
CA HIS A 136 -1.84 -28.10 -36.10
C HIS A 136 -2.91 -27.04 -35.72
N THR A 137 -2.49 -25.83 -35.35
CA THR A 137 -3.36 -24.66 -35.10
C THR A 137 -3.27 -23.59 -36.18
N SER A 138 -2.45 -23.80 -37.23
CA SER A 138 -2.41 -22.93 -38.40
C SER A 138 -3.67 -23.06 -39.26
N PRO A 139 -4.15 -21.98 -39.90
CA PRO A 139 -5.18 -22.05 -40.94
C PRO A 139 -4.75 -22.97 -42.10
N GLU A 140 -5.73 -23.62 -42.74
CA GLU A 140 -5.51 -24.44 -43.94
C GLU A 140 -4.83 -23.63 -45.06
N ASP A 141 -5.18 -22.35 -45.17
CA ASP A 141 -4.56 -21.31 -46.01
C ASP A 141 -3.03 -21.16 -45.85
N CYS A 142 -2.43 -21.64 -44.77
CA CYS A 142 -0.98 -21.59 -44.50
C CYS A 142 -0.23 -22.87 -44.92
N ALA A 143 -0.92 -23.91 -45.41
CA ALA A 143 -0.33 -25.25 -45.54
C ALA A 143 0.81 -25.37 -46.57
N ASN A 144 0.81 -24.51 -47.60
CA ASN A 144 1.85 -24.50 -48.64
C ASN A 144 3.02 -23.55 -48.32
N GLU A 145 2.84 -22.62 -47.38
CA GLU A 145 3.79 -21.56 -47.02
C GLU A 145 3.91 -21.46 -45.49
N SER A 146 4.47 -22.50 -44.89
CA SER A 146 4.80 -22.55 -43.46
C SER A 146 6.29 -22.79 -43.26
N TYR A 147 6.92 -22.02 -42.36
CA TYR A 147 8.36 -22.08 -42.07
C TYR A 147 8.60 -22.53 -40.61
N PRO A 148 9.66 -23.30 -40.31
CA PRO A 148 10.02 -23.68 -38.95
C PRO A 148 10.19 -22.45 -38.06
N PHE A 149 9.51 -22.45 -36.91
CA PHE A 149 9.59 -21.36 -35.93
C PHE A 149 9.81 -21.92 -34.53
N GLU A 150 10.87 -21.45 -33.88
CA GLU A 150 11.18 -21.78 -32.49
C GLU A 150 11.54 -20.49 -31.74
N HIS A 151 11.21 -20.39 -30.46
CA HIS A 151 11.66 -19.26 -29.63
C HIS A 151 11.74 -19.64 -28.15
N TYR A 152 12.50 -18.86 -27.38
CA TYR A 152 12.37 -18.80 -25.93
C TYR A 152 11.98 -17.41 -25.51
N PHE A 153 11.42 -17.31 -24.30
CA PHE A 153 11.16 -16.04 -23.66
C PHE A 153 11.27 -16.11 -22.15
N TYR A 154 11.63 -14.97 -21.58
CA TYR A 154 11.52 -14.69 -20.16
C TYR A 154 10.51 -13.58 -19.96
N HIS A 155 9.54 -13.83 -19.08
CA HIS A 155 8.61 -12.83 -18.56
C HIS A 155 9.03 -12.44 -17.15
N GLY A 156 9.43 -11.19 -16.95
CA GLY A 156 9.86 -10.69 -15.63
C GLY A 156 8.71 -10.56 -14.65
N SER A 157 8.85 -11.18 -13.47
CA SER A 157 7.87 -11.14 -12.37
C SER A 157 7.99 -9.84 -11.57
N ILE A 158 7.31 -9.77 -10.42
CA ILE A 158 7.40 -8.67 -9.44
C ILE A 158 8.62 -8.85 -8.49
N GLY A 159 9.22 -10.04 -8.47
CA GLY A 159 10.47 -10.34 -7.75
C GLY A 159 11.73 -10.31 -8.64
N PHE A 160 12.87 -10.66 -8.07
CA PHE A 160 14.18 -10.74 -8.76
C PHE A 160 14.32 -11.91 -9.75
N TYR A 161 13.23 -12.36 -10.37
CA TYR A 161 13.22 -13.54 -11.22
C TYR A 161 12.23 -13.39 -12.39
N SER A 162 12.46 -14.20 -13.42
CA SER A 162 11.62 -14.30 -14.61
C SER A 162 11.11 -15.72 -14.83
N LEU A 163 9.88 -15.82 -15.35
CA LEU A 163 9.25 -17.07 -15.79
C LEU A 163 9.68 -17.38 -17.22
N TYR A 164 10.18 -18.59 -17.46
CA TYR A 164 10.70 -19.02 -18.77
C TYR A 164 9.69 -19.87 -19.52
N GLY A 165 9.58 -19.63 -20.82
CA GLY A 165 8.90 -20.51 -21.77
C GLY A 165 9.80 -20.79 -22.98
N GLU A 166 9.80 -22.03 -23.48
CA GLU A 166 10.37 -22.38 -24.78
C GLU A 166 9.32 -23.08 -25.65
N VAL A 167 9.29 -22.70 -26.93
CA VAL A 167 8.10 -22.79 -27.76
C VAL A 167 8.50 -23.17 -29.18
N LYS A 168 7.72 -24.04 -29.82
CA LYS A 168 7.96 -24.52 -31.18
C LYS A 168 6.67 -24.55 -31.99
N GLY A 169 6.76 -24.37 -33.30
CA GLY A 169 5.63 -24.35 -34.23
C GLY A 169 6.04 -23.90 -35.63
N THR A 170 5.14 -23.19 -36.33
CA THR A 170 5.42 -22.68 -37.69
C THR A 170 4.99 -21.23 -37.87
N TYR A 171 5.81 -20.48 -38.60
CA TYR A 171 5.49 -19.13 -39.09
C TYR A 171 4.74 -19.20 -40.43
N CYS A 172 3.65 -18.44 -40.55
CA CYS A 172 2.86 -18.29 -41.78
C CYS A 172 2.94 -16.84 -42.29
N PRO A 173 3.62 -16.57 -43.43
CA PRO A 173 3.81 -15.21 -43.95
C PRO A 173 2.51 -14.49 -44.27
N LYS A 174 1.49 -15.22 -44.76
CA LYS A 174 0.18 -14.68 -45.16
C LYS A 174 -0.55 -13.87 -44.07
N TYR A 175 -0.21 -14.10 -42.80
CA TYR A 175 -0.79 -13.39 -41.65
C TYR A 175 0.26 -12.75 -40.73
N ASP A 176 1.54 -12.72 -41.13
CA ASP A 176 2.69 -12.34 -40.27
C ASP A 176 2.69 -13.04 -38.89
N THR A 177 2.08 -14.23 -38.80
CA THR A 177 1.71 -14.89 -37.54
C THR A 177 2.41 -16.23 -37.37
N ALA A 178 2.96 -16.48 -36.19
CA ALA A 178 3.46 -17.81 -35.80
C ALA A 178 2.41 -18.62 -35.01
N TYR A 179 2.19 -19.87 -35.39
CA TYR A 179 1.24 -20.79 -34.74
C TYR A 179 2.02 -21.85 -33.97
N VAL A 180 1.86 -21.88 -32.64
CA VAL A 180 2.88 -22.48 -31.77
C VAL A 180 2.33 -23.17 -30.52
N LEU A 181 3.15 -24.03 -29.91
CA LEU A 181 2.88 -24.66 -28.61
C LEU A 181 4.10 -24.56 -27.69
N VAL A 182 3.84 -24.23 -26.42
CA VAL A 182 4.87 -24.11 -25.38
C VAL A 182 5.27 -25.49 -24.87
N GLY A 183 6.51 -25.90 -25.15
CA GLY A 183 7.07 -27.21 -24.77
C GLY A 183 7.96 -27.16 -23.53
N GLY A 184 8.76 -26.11 -23.37
CA GLY A 184 9.65 -25.89 -22.24
C GLY A 184 9.09 -24.87 -21.24
N LEU A 185 9.34 -25.10 -19.95
CA LEU A 185 8.97 -24.20 -18.85
C LEU A 185 10.07 -24.21 -17.78
N GLY A 186 10.23 -23.09 -17.06
CA GLY A 186 11.26 -22.94 -16.03
C GLY A 186 11.26 -21.54 -15.41
N THR A 187 12.33 -21.19 -14.70
CA THR A 187 12.53 -19.87 -14.08
C THR A 187 14.01 -19.51 -14.03
N PHE A 188 14.35 -18.21 -13.94
CA PHE A 188 15.73 -17.78 -13.72
C PHE A 188 15.78 -16.50 -12.87
N ASP A 189 16.79 -16.35 -12.01
CA ASP A 189 16.97 -15.18 -11.13
C ASP A 189 17.53 -13.97 -11.90
N ILE A 190 16.74 -13.48 -12.87
CA ILE A 190 17.02 -12.32 -13.72
C ILE A 190 15.73 -11.50 -13.90
N ASN A 191 15.82 -10.17 -13.94
CA ASN A 191 14.71 -9.25 -14.24
C ASN A 191 15.24 -7.83 -14.54
N GLY A 192 14.43 -6.94 -15.09
CA GLY A 192 14.79 -5.54 -15.35
C GLY A 192 15.80 -5.40 -16.50
N PRO A 193 16.67 -4.36 -16.50
CA PRO A 193 17.61 -4.13 -17.60
C PRO A 193 18.51 -5.33 -17.95
N PRO A 194 19.04 -6.13 -17.00
CA PRO A 194 19.78 -7.36 -17.33
C PRO A 194 18.98 -8.40 -18.14
N LEU A 195 17.64 -8.40 -18.06
CA LEU A 195 16.79 -9.29 -18.85
C LEU A 195 16.67 -8.81 -20.30
N ALA A 196 16.74 -7.50 -20.54
CA ALA A 196 16.73 -6.92 -21.88
C ALA A 196 18.05 -7.14 -22.64
N SER A 197 19.10 -7.57 -21.94
CA SER A 197 20.43 -7.93 -22.48
C SER A 197 20.78 -9.40 -22.20
N ASP A 198 19.79 -10.31 -22.21
CA ASP A 198 20.01 -11.75 -22.02
C ASP A 198 20.08 -12.50 -23.36
N ASP A 199 21.30 -12.59 -23.92
CA ASP A 199 21.64 -13.33 -25.13
C ASP A 199 21.41 -14.86 -25.04
N GLY A 200 21.03 -15.33 -23.85
CA GLY A 200 20.81 -16.74 -23.55
C GLY A 200 22.06 -17.43 -23.01
N GLY A 201 22.18 -18.74 -23.23
CA GLY A 201 23.38 -19.46 -22.83
C GLY A 201 23.19 -20.98 -22.72
N HIS A 202 24.29 -21.71 -22.89
CA HIS A 202 24.29 -23.17 -22.99
C HIS A 202 24.26 -23.92 -21.63
N GLY A 203 24.30 -23.21 -20.50
CA GLY A 203 24.19 -23.79 -19.16
C GLY A 203 22.76 -24.14 -18.75
N TYR A 204 22.61 -24.88 -17.64
CA TYR A 204 21.32 -25.02 -16.97
C TYR A 204 21.02 -23.77 -16.14
N ARG A 205 19.79 -23.28 -16.24
CA ARG A 205 19.27 -22.09 -15.53
C ARG A 205 18.12 -22.52 -14.58
N ARG A 206 18.00 -21.85 -13.43
CA ARG A 206 16.91 -22.02 -12.44
C ARG A 206 16.77 -20.77 -11.57
N SER A 207 15.60 -20.50 -11.00
CA SER A 207 15.43 -19.51 -9.93
C SER A 207 15.43 -20.16 -8.55
N TYR A 208 16.33 -19.71 -7.67
CA TYR A 208 16.30 -20.02 -6.25
C TYR A 208 15.26 -19.17 -5.51
N TRP A 209 15.04 -17.91 -5.94
CA TRP A 209 14.08 -17.01 -5.30
C TRP A 209 12.64 -17.52 -5.44
N TYR A 210 12.25 -17.91 -6.66
CA TYR A 210 10.95 -18.51 -6.93
C TYR A 210 10.75 -19.80 -6.13
N ALA A 211 11.73 -20.70 -6.15
CA ALA A 211 11.68 -21.96 -5.40
C ALA A 211 11.47 -21.72 -3.89
N PHE A 212 12.11 -20.71 -3.31
CA PHE A 212 11.92 -20.33 -1.90
C PHE A 212 10.52 -19.76 -1.63
N ALA A 213 10.09 -18.75 -2.41
CA ALA A 213 8.78 -18.11 -2.23
C ALA A 213 7.62 -19.12 -2.39
N VAL A 214 7.72 -19.99 -3.38
CA VAL A 214 6.77 -21.08 -3.64
C VAL A 214 6.79 -22.12 -2.53
N ALA A 215 7.96 -22.53 -2.01
CA ALA A 215 8.04 -23.47 -0.89
C ALA A 215 7.34 -22.92 0.36
N VAL A 216 7.58 -21.65 0.70
CA VAL A 216 6.88 -20.96 1.80
C VAL A 216 5.36 -20.97 1.58
N TRP A 217 4.89 -20.68 0.37
CA TRP A 217 3.47 -20.67 0.04
C TRP A 217 2.82 -22.06 0.11
N ILE A 218 3.50 -23.09 -0.38
CA ILE A 218 3.08 -24.50 -0.27
C ILE A 218 2.93 -24.89 1.21
N ILE A 219 3.91 -24.55 2.06
CA ILE A 219 3.85 -24.82 3.51
C ILE A 219 2.63 -24.14 4.15
N VAL A 220 2.38 -22.86 3.85
CA VAL A 220 1.23 -22.11 4.35
C VAL A 220 -0.09 -22.73 3.88
N ARG A 221 -0.22 -23.11 2.61
CA ARG A 221 -1.42 -23.78 2.08
C ARG A 221 -1.64 -25.15 2.73
N CYS A 222 -0.59 -25.97 2.89
CA CYS A 222 -0.64 -27.24 3.61
C CYS A 222 -1.11 -27.07 5.08
N TRP A 223 -0.65 -26.02 5.77
CA TRP A 223 -1.10 -25.73 7.13
C TRP A 223 -2.58 -25.29 7.18
N ILE A 224 -3.04 -24.46 6.24
CA ILE A 224 -4.46 -24.09 6.12
C ILE A 224 -5.33 -25.33 5.88
N LEU A 225 -4.93 -26.21 4.96
CA LEU A 225 -5.64 -27.45 4.65
C LEU A 225 -5.68 -28.41 5.85
N ARG A 226 -4.55 -28.62 6.54
CA ARG A 226 -4.48 -29.43 7.78
C ARG A 226 -5.38 -28.87 8.88
N ARG A 227 -5.40 -27.54 9.08
CA ARG A 227 -6.25 -26.87 10.06
C ARG A 227 -7.73 -27.04 9.72
N SER A 228 -8.10 -26.81 8.46
CA SER A 228 -9.46 -27.01 7.95
C SER A 228 -9.92 -28.46 8.13
N TYR A 229 -9.11 -29.46 7.78
CA TYR A 229 -9.42 -30.87 7.96
C TYR A 229 -9.74 -31.23 9.41
N VAL A 230 -8.89 -30.80 10.36
CA VAL A 230 -9.10 -31.07 11.79
C VAL A 230 -10.38 -30.41 12.30
N VAL A 231 -10.66 -29.16 11.89
CA VAL A 231 -11.87 -28.44 12.30
C VAL A 231 -13.12 -29.08 11.69
N CYS A 232 -13.08 -29.48 10.41
CA CYS A 232 -14.16 -30.27 9.80
C CYS A 232 -14.35 -31.62 10.50
N SER A 233 -13.28 -32.34 10.87
CA SER A 233 -13.37 -33.62 11.59
C SER A 233 -13.94 -33.49 13.00
N ARG A 234 -13.69 -32.36 13.70
CA ARG A 234 -14.29 -32.09 15.02
C ARG A 234 -15.74 -31.61 14.89
N PHE A 235 -16.02 -30.69 13.96
CA PHE A 235 -17.37 -30.21 13.68
C PHE A 235 -18.30 -31.34 13.21
N ALA A 236 -17.80 -32.31 12.42
CA ALA A 236 -18.59 -33.47 12.02
C ALA A 236 -19.12 -34.25 13.23
N ARG A 237 -18.23 -34.56 14.20
CA ARG A 237 -18.62 -35.28 15.43
C ARG A 237 -19.67 -34.51 16.23
N SER A 238 -19.45 -33.21 16.41
CA SER A 238 -20.41 -32.33 17.10
C SER A 238 -21.75 -32.26 16.35
N SER A 239 -21.72 -32.15 15.02
CA SER A 239 -22.91 -32.04 14.16
C SER A 239 -23.71 -33.35 14.07
N ASP A 240 -23.04 -34.50 14.10
CA ASP A 240 -23.69 -35.81 14.16
C ASP A 240 -24.45 -35.99 15.50
N HIS A 241 -23.96 -35.43 16.61
CA HIS A 241 -24.69 -35.38 17.90
C HIS A 241 -25.80 -34.30 17.95
N ILE A 242 -25.53 -33.07 17.51
CA ILE A 242 -26.42 -31.91 17.71
C ILE A 242 -27.48 -31.79 16.59
N TYR A 243 -27.17 -32.17 15.36
CA TYR A 243 -27.98 -31.88 14.16
C TYR A 243 -28.25 -33.08 13.23
N LYS A 244 -27.81 -34.30 13.58
CA LYS A 244 -28.07 -35.60 12.93
C LYS A 244 -27.60 -35.82 11.47
N THR A 245 -27.94 -34.96 10.51
CA THR A 245 -27.60 -35.12 9.07
C THR A 245 -27.36 -33.77 8.39
N MET A 246 -26.35 -33.64 7.53
CA MET A 246 -25.94 -32.35 6.95
C MET A 246 -25.95 -32.35 5.41
N GLY A 247 -26.48 -31.26 4.82
CA GLY A 247 -26.59 -31.12 3.37
C GLY A 247 -25.28 -30.72 2.68
N LEU A 248 -25.22 -30.89 1.35
CA LEU A 248 -24.07 -30.50 0.53
C LEU A 248 -23.78 -28.98 0.62
N GLN A 249 -24.82 -28.15 0.58
CA GLN A 249 -24.68 -26.69 0.68
C GLN A 249 -24.15 -26.25 2.05
N ASP A 250 -24.70 -26.82 3.15
CA ASP A 250 -24.19 -26.59 4.52
C ASP A 250 -22.71 -26.96 4.63
N ALA A 251 -22.32 -28.11 4.06
CA ALA A 251 -20.94 -28.58 4.05
C ALA A 251 -20.01 -27.65 3.22
N MET A 252 -20.47 -27.15 2.08
CA MET A 252 -19.71 -26.20 1.25
C MET A 252 -19.46 -24.87 1.99
N VAL A 253 -20.48 -24.30 2.63
CA VAL A 253 -20.34 -23.07 3.45
C VAL A 253 -19.30 -23.30 4.56
N PHE A 254 -19.46 -24.35 5.37
CA PHE A 254 -18.56 -24.63 6.48
C PHE A 254 -17.11 -24.90 6.03
N VAL A 255 -16.92 -25.70 4.99
CA VAL A 255 -15.57 -26.01 4.47
C VAL A 255 -14.91 -24.75 3.91
N HIS A 256 -15.60 -23.90 3.15
CA HIS A 256 -15.02 -22.68 2.58
C HIS A 256 -14.57 -21.70 3.67
N GLU A 257 -15.39 -21.49 4.70
CA GLU A 257 -15.02 -20.67 5.87
C GLU A 257 -13.85 -21.29 6.66
N SER A 258 -13.81 -22.62 6.83
CA SER A 258 -12.69 -23.30 7.52
C SER A 258 -11.33 -23.14 6.82
N MET A 259 -11.34 -22.99 5.49
CA MET A 259 -10.17 -22.80 4.64
C MET A 259 -9.78 -21.31 4.46
N ARG A 260 -10.33 -20.38 5.25
CA ARG A 260 -9.95 -18.96 5.19
C ARG A 260 -8.43 -18.76 5.32
N LEU A 261 -7.89 -17.91 4.43
CA LEU A 261 -6.46 -17.65 4.32
C LEU A 261 -5.91 -16.92 5.55
N SER A 262 -6.55 -15.82 5.93
CA SER A 262 -6.32 -15.13 7.20
C SER A 262 -6.83 -15.97 8.37
N ALA A 263 -6.08 -16.07 9.47
CA ALA A 263 -6.61 -16.65 10.71
C ALA A 263 -7.47 -15.63 11.49
N HIS A 264 -8.29 -16.11 12.42
CA HIS A 264 -8.97 -15.23 13.38
C HIS A 264 -7.93 -14.46 14.22
N GLY A 265 -8.08 -13.14 14.30
CA GLY A 265 -7.07 -12.27 14.93
C GLY A 265 -5.87 -11.91 14.03
N ALA A 266 -5.92 -12.20 12.72
CA ALA A 266 -4.94 -11.68 11.78
C ALA A 266 -4.82 -10.14 11.84
N ASN A 267 -3.59 -9.63 11.87
CA ASN A 267 -3.29 -8.22 11.64
C ASN A 267 -3.08 -7.96 10.12
N ASN A 268 -2.96 -6.69 9.71
CA ASN A 268 -2.89 -6.37 8.29
C ASN A 268 -1.50 -6.57 7.68
N TYR A 269 -0.44 -6.72 8.47
CA TYR A 269 0.87 -7.18 7.97
C TYR A 269 0.79 -8.65 7.55
N HIS A 270 0.10 -9.50 8.33
CA HIS A 270 -0.11 -10.90 7.95
C HIS A 270 -1.03 -11.03 6.72
N ARG A 271 -2.03 -10.13 6.58
CA ARG A 271 -2.86 -10.05 5.37
C ARG A 271 -2.07 -9.59 4.15
N LEU A 272 -1.18 -8.61 4.30
CA LEU A 272 -0.31 -8.13 3.23
C LEU A 272 0.68 -9.22 2.77
N GLY A 273 1.30 -9.95 3.70
CA GLY A 273 2.15 -11.09 3.37
C GLY A 273 1.40 -12.22 2.65
N LEU A 274 0.16 -12.52 3.07
CA LEU A 274 -0.70 -13.47 2.33
C LEU A 274 -1.14 -12.93 0.96
N ALA A 275 -1.35 -11.62 0.82
CA ALA A 275 -1.67 -11.00 -0.47
C ALA A 275 -0.48 -11.06 -1.44
N TYR A 276 0.75 -10.87 -0.95
CA TYR A 276 1.97 -11.07 -1.75
C TYR A 276 2.08 -12.52 -2.26
N LEU A 277 1.94 -13.53 -1.39
CA LEU A 277 1.98 -14.94 -1.81
C LEU A 277 0.81 -15.33 -2.74
N LEU A 278 -0.35 -14.66 -2.62
CA LEU A 278 -1.45 -14.78 -3.59
C LEU A 278 -1.08 -14.19 -4.96
N VAL A 279 -0.33 -13.07 -5.02
CA VAL A 279 0.13 -12.45 -6.27
C VAL A 279 1.20 -13.29 -6.96
N GLU A 280 2.17 -13.85 -6.24
CA GLU A 280 3.15 -14.80 -6.81
C GLU A 280 2.45 -16.06 -7.39
N GLY A 281 1.37 -16.51 -6.73
CA GLY A 281 0.47 -17.53 -7.27
C GLY A 281 -0.30 -17.07 -8.51
N LEU A 282 -0.81 -15.83 -8.51
CA LEU A 282 -1.54 -15.22 -9.64
C LEU A 282 -0.66 -15.10 -10.89
N MET A 283 0.60 -14.66 -10.76
CA MET A 283 1.55 -14.56 -11.87
C MET A 283 1.90 -15.94 -12.44
N SER A 284 2.10 -16.94 -11.57
CA SER A 284 2.33 -18.33 -11.98
C SER A 284 1.11 -18.90 -12.74
N ASP A 285 -0.11 -18.64 -12.27
CA ASP A 285 -1.35 -19.07 -12.92
C ASP A 285 -1.59 -18.33 -14.25
N LEU A 286 -1.25 -17.03 -14.33
CA LEU A 286 -1.41 -16.19 -15.51
C LEU A 286 -0.45 -16.60 -16.62
N PHE A 287 0.83 -16.84 -16.32
CA PHE A 287 1.79 -17.37 -17.29
C PHE A 287 1.31 -18.70 -17.85
N LEU A 288 0.80 -19.59 -17.01
CA LEU A 288 0.30 -20.90 -17.46
C LEU A 288 -0.95 -20.84 -18.35
N LEU A 289 -1.64 -19.69 -18.46
CA LEU A 289 -2.67 -19.48 -19.49
C LEU A 289 -2.09 -19.32 -20.89
N THR A 290 -0.83 -18.89 -21.02
CA THR A 290 -0.17 -18.78 -22.33
C THR A 290 0.36 -20.13 -22.82
N THR A 291 0.42 -21.14 -21.93
CA THR A 291 1.13 -22.41 -22.17
C THR A 291 0.25 -23.67 -22.10
N GLN A 292 -1.04 -23.57 -21.75
CA GLN A 292 -1.90 -24.74 -21.55
C GLN A 292 -3.19 -24.64 -22.35
N GLU A 293 -3.37 -25.59 -23.27
CA GLU A 293 -4.53 -25.63 -24.16
C GLU A 293 -5.65 -26.54 -23.61
N GLY A 294 -6.79 -26.56 -24.32
CA GLY A 294 -7.90 -27.48 -24.06
C GLY A 294 -8.48 -27.40 -22.65
N MET A 295 -8.78 -28.56 -22.06
CA MET A 295 -9.35 -28.64 -20.70
C MET A 295 -8.40 -28.14 -19.61
N LEU A 296 -7.08 -28.25 -19.81
CA LEU A 296 -6.10 -27.82 -18.83
C LEU A 296 -6.03 -26.29 -18.75
N GLY A 297 -6.03 -25.58 -19.89
CA GLY A 297 -6.17 -24.13 -19.92
C GLY A 297 -7.46 -23.64 -19.25
N ARG A 298 -8.59 -24.30 -19.49
CA ARG A 298 -9.87 -23.96 -18.84
C ARG A 298 -9.83 -24.13 -17.32
N LEU A 299 -9.19 -25.17 -16.79
CA LEU A 299 -8.97 -25.35 -15.35
C LEU A 299 -8.03 -24.27 -14.79
N GLN A 300 -7.01 -23.88 -15.55
CA GLN A 300 -6.06 -22.83 -15.19
C GLN A 300 -6.75 -21.45 -15.09
N CYS A 301 -7.71 -21.13 -15.97
CA CYS A 301 -8.54 -19.92 -15.88
C CYS A 301 -9.34 -19.88 -14.56
N ILE A 302 -9.90 -21.02 -14.13
CA ILE A 302 -10.68 -21.14 -12.90
C ILE A 302 -9.78 -20.97 -11.65
N SER A 303 -8.54 -21.50 -11.69
CA SER A 303 -7.53 -21.26 -10.63
C SER A 303 -7.20 -19.77 -10.49
N LEU A 304 -6.96 -19.09 -11.61
CA LEU A 304 -6.66 -17.66 -11.64
C LEU A 304 -7.82 -16.83 -11.07
N GLY A 305 -9.06 -17.11 -11.48
CA GLY A 305 -10.26 -16.46 -10.94
C GLY A 305 -10.41 -16.67 -9.43
N TYR A 306 -10.15 -17.88 -8.93
CA TYR A 306 -10.19 -18.19 -7.49
C TYR A 306 -9.11 -17.47 -6.69
N ASN A 307 -7.88 -17.40 -7.21
CA ASN A 307 -6.78 -16.65 -6.57
C ASN A 307 -7.05 -15.13 -6.58
N LEU A 308 -7.61 -14.58 -7.67
CA LEU A 308 -8.03 -13.18 -7.75
C LEU A 308 -9.18 -12.85 -6.78
N ALA A 309 -10.18 -13.72 -6.66
CA ALA A 309 -11.22 -13.63 -5.64
C ALA A 309 -10.64 -13.70 -4.21
N GLY A 310 -9.56 -14.46 -4.01
CA GLY A 310 -8.77 -14.47 -2.79
C GLY A 310 -8.13 -13.12 -2.47
N ILE A 311 -7.53 -12.46 -3.46
CA ILE A 311 -6.95 -11.11 -3.33
C ILE A 311 -8.05 -10.10 -2.98
N MET A 312 -9.17 -10.07 -3.73
CA MET A 312 -10.31 -9.19 -3.44
C MET A 312 -10.82 -9.36 -2.00
N SER A 313 -10.94 -10.60 -1.53
CA SER A 313 -11.36 -10.92 -0.16
C SER A 313 -10.35 -10.43 0.89
N MET A 314 -9.04 -10.54 0.62
CA MET A 314 -7.98 -10.10 1.53
C MET A 314 -7.91 -8.56 1.63
N LEU A 315 -8.06 -7.86 0.50
CA LEU A 315 -8.16 -6.41 0.43
C LEU A 315 -9.39 -5.90 1.20
N PHE A 316 -10.56 -6.53 1.03
CA PHE A 316 -11.78 -6.15 1.75
C PHE A 316 -11.65 -6.39 3.26
N GLU A 317 -11.07 -7.50 3.71
CA GLU A 317 -10.77 -7.70 5.14
C GLU A 317 -9.83 -6.61 5.72
N MET A 318 -8.86 -6.12 4.93
CA MET A 318 -7.99 -5.02 5.36
C MET A 318 -8.77 -3.71 5.51
N ILE A 319 -9.64 -3.37 4.55
CA ILE A 319 -10.51 -2.18 4.62
C ILE A 319 -11.49 -2.28 5.81
N GLU A 320 -12.07 -3.46 6.05
CA GLU A 320 -13.00 -3.72 7.16
C GLU A 320 -12.30 -3.59 8.53
N THR A 321 -11.10 -4.16 8.69
CA THR A 321 -10.29 -4.03 9.92
C THR A 321 -9.67 -2.65 10.15
N MET A 322 -9.61 -1.80 9.12
CA MET A 322 -9.24 -0.39 9.25
C MET A 322 -10.43 0.51 9.62
N HIS A 323 -11.67 -0.02 9.60
CA HIS A 323 -12.90 0.73 9.86
C HIS A 323 -13.05 1.97 8.96
N TRP A 324 -12.81 1.79 7.66
CA TRP A 324 -12.96 2.86 6.65
C TRP A 324 -14.39 2.97 6.07
N LEU A 325 -15.23 1.96 6.27
CA LEU A 325 -16.62 1.92 5.80
C LEU A 325 -17.59 2.05 6.98
N GLY A 326 -18.63 2.87 6.82
CA GLY A 326 -19.79 2.88 7.70
C GLY A 326 -20.62 1.60 7.55
N GLU A 327 -21.37 1.22 8.59
CA GLU A 327 -22.01 -0.10 8.71
C GLU A 327 -22.94 -0.46 7.53
N THR A 328 -23.73 0.50 7.04
CA THR A 328 -24.61 0.32 5.86
C THR A 328 -23.80 -0.03 4.61
N ASN A 329 -22.70 0.69 4.37
CA ASN A 329 -21.85 0.49 3.19
C ASN A 329 -21.01 -0.80 3.31
N ARG A 330 -20.58 -1.15 4.54
CA ARG A 330 -19.94 -2.43 4.85
C ARG A 330 -20.88 -3.60 4.54
N CYS A 331 -22.11 -3.56 5.05
CA CYS A 331 -23.13 -4.57 4.77
C CYS A 331 -23.45 -4.68 3.28
N PHE A 332 -23.68 -3.54 2.60
CA PHE A 332 -23.96 -3.50 1.17
C PHE A 332 -22.85 -4.12 0.32
N LEU A 333 -21.62 -3.62 0.43
CA LEU A 333 -20.48 -4.15 -0.35
C LEU A 333 -20.24 -5.63 -0.07
N ARG A 334 -20.38 -6.07 1.19
CA ARG A 334 -20.20 -7.46 1.59
C ARG A 334 -21.29 -8.39 1.04
N ARG A 335 -22.56 -7.99 1.12
CA ARG A 335 -23.67 -8.79 0.57
C ARG A 335 -23.65 -8.85 -0.96
N VAL A 336 -23.27 -7.75 -1.62
CA VAL A 336 -23.23 -7.67 -3.09
C VAL A 336 -22.01 -8.38 -3.68
N LEU A 337 -20.81 -8.23 -3.09
CA LEU A 337 -19.55 -8.74 -3.66
C LEU A 337 -19.02 -10.03 -3.01
N PHE A 338 -19.45 -10.35 -1.80
CA PHE A 338 -18.89 -11.44 -0.97
C PHE A 338 -19.98 -12.36 -0.41
N ASN A 339 -20.81 -12.90 -1.30
CA ASN A 339 -21.82 -13.90 -0.99
C ASN A 339 -21.55 -15.26 -1.66
N HIS A 340 -22.09 -16.34 -1.09
CA HIS A 340 -21.93 -17.70 -1.60
C HIS A 340 -22.73 -17.97 -2.88
N GLU A 341 -23.83 -17.25 -3.13
CA GLU A 341 -24.68 -17.45 -4.30
C GLU A 341 -24.03 -17.01 -5.62
N THR A 342 -23.22 -15.94 -5.60
CA THR A 342 -22.64 -15.35 -6.83
C THR A 342 -21.13 -15.46 -6.96
N VAL A 343 -20.41 -15.87 -5.91
CA VAL A 343 -18.93 -15.98 -5.93
C VAL A 343 -18.44 -16.77 -7.15
N LEU A 344 -18.84 -18.04 -7.26
CA LEU A 344 -18.43 -18.95 -8.33
C LEU A 344 -18.89 -18.50 -9.72
N VAL A 345 -20.04 -17.81 -9.81
CA VAL A 345 -20.57 -17.29 -11.09
C VAL A 345 -19.62 -16.23 -11.66
N GLY A 346 -19.07 -15.36 -10.80
CA GLY A 346 -18.09 -14.36 -11.23
C GLY A 346 -16.76 -14.97 -11.66
N GLU A 347 -16.25 -15.97 -10.93
CA GLU A 347 -15.04 -16.71 -11.36
C GLU A 347 -15.24 -17.40 -12.72
N LEU A 348 -16.37 -18.09 -12.93
CA LEU A 348 -16.63 -18.83 -14.17
C LEU A 348 -16.84 -17.91 -15.39
N LEU A 349 -17.54 -16.78 -15.23
CA LEU A 349 -17.71 -15.81 -16.31
C LEU A 349 -16.39 -15.09 -16.65
N CYS A 350 -15.58 -14.75 -15.64
CA CYS A 350 -14.24 -14.22 -15.86
C CYS A 350 -13.36 -15.23 -16.60
N ALA A 351 -13.37 -16.51 -16.19
CA ALA A 351 -12.62 -17.59 -16.81
C ALA A 351 -13.01 -17.84 -18.28
N ALA A 352 -14.30 -17.68 -18.62
CA ALA A 352 -14.80 -17.83 -19.99
C ALA A 352 -14.44 -16.63 -20.89
N ALA A 353 -14.45 -15.40 -20.37
CA ALA A 353 -14.12 -14.19 -21.13
C ALA A 353 -12.61 -13.96 -21.32
N MET A 354 -11.77 -14.58 -20.49
CA MET A 354 -10.34 -14.23 -20.35
C MET A 354 -9.54 -14.29 -21.65
N GLN A 355 -9.62 -15.38 -22.42
CA GLN A 355 -8.83 -15.55 -23.65
C GLN A 355 -9.17 -14.50 -24.72
N TYR A 356 -10.46 -14.16 -24.84
CA TYR A 356 -10.92 -13.10 -25.73
C TYR A 356 -10.47 -11.71 -25.26
N TYR A 357 -10.55 -11.45 -23.96
CA TYR A 357 -10.13 -10.17 -23.38
C TYR A 357 -8.63 -9.92 -23.56
N VAL A 358 -7.76 -10.89 -23.24
CA VAL A 358 -6.31 -10.75 -23.43
C VAL A 358 -5.95 -10.61 -24.91
N SER A 359 -6.57 -11.38 -25.80
CA SER A 359 -6.38 -11.22 -27.26
C SER A 359 -6.77 -9.82 -27.76
N SER A 360 -7.83 -9.25 -27.21
CA SER A 360 -8.29 -7.88 -27.53
C SER A 360 -7.30 -6.83 -27.03
N LEU A 361 -6.72 -7.02 -25.84
CA LEU A 361 -5.66 -6.14 -25.31
C LEU A 361 -4.40 -6.19 -26.18
N ASN A 362 -3.93 -7.39 -26.56
CA ASN A 362 -2.71 -7.56 -27.34
C ASN A 362 -2.80 -7.00 -28.77
N ARG A 363 -4.01 -6.89 -29.33
CA ARG A 363 -4.25 -6.27 -30.65
C ARG A 363 -4.61 -4.78 -30.58
N SER A 364 -4.80 -4.22 -29.39
CA SER A 364 -5.02 -2.78 -29.18
C SER A 364 -3.72 -1.97 -29.27
N SER A 365 -3.80 -0.64 -29.11
CA SER A 365 -2.64 0.26 -29.10
C SER A 365 -1.65 0.04 -27.94
N LEU A 366 -1.95 -0.87 -26.98
CA LEU A 366 -0.96 -1.34 -26.00
C LEU A 366 0.28 -1.95 -26.67
N LYS A 367 0.14 -2.50 -27.89
CA LYS A 367 1.27 -3.02 -28.68
C LYS A 367 2.25 -1.94 -29.14
N GLU A 368 1.87 -0.65 -29.13
CA GLU A 368 2.70 0.48 -29.55
C GLU A 368 3.52 1.08 -28.40
N TRP A 369 3.43 0.52 -27.19
CA TRP A 369 4.08 1.02 -25.97
C TRP A 369 5.61 0.86 -25.91
N ARG A 370 6.28 0.45 -27.00
CA ARG A 370 7.75 0.29 -27.04
C ARG A 370 8.51 1.58 -26.67
N PRO A 371 8.23 2.76 -27.27
CA PRO A 371 8.99 3.98 -26.93
C PRO A 371 8.81 4.39 -25.46
N ALA A 372 7.61 4.22 -24.89
CA ALA A 372 7.35 4.50 -23.49
C ALA A 372 8.04 3.49 -22.54
N ALA A 373 8.21 2.23 -22.96
CA ALA A 373 8.96 1.24 -22.19
C ALA A 373 10.48 1.46 -22.26
N GLU A 374 10.98 2.00 -23.37
CA GLU A 374 12.38 2.42 -23.54
C GLU A 374 12.66 3.75 -22.80
N GLU A 375 11.71 4.70 -22.76
CA GLU A 375 11.81 5.97 -22.01
C GLU A 375 11.66 5.81 -20.48
N VAL A 376 10.77 4.93 -20.01
CA VAL A 376 10.41 4.83 -18.58
C VAL A 376 10.92 3.56 -17.91
N SER A 377 10.62 2.38 -18.48
CA SER A 377 11.14 1.04 -18.16
C SER A 377 10.13 -0.03 -18.59
N TYR A 378 10.61 -1.09 -19.26
CA TYR A 378 9.90 -2.34 -19.52
C TYR A 378 9.18 -2.90 -18.27
N TYR A 379 9.83 -2.86 -17.10
CA TYR A 379 9.24 -3.33 -15.83
C TYR A 379 8.03 -2.48 -15.40
N VAL A 380 8.10 -1.15 -15.56
CA VAL A 380 7.00 -0.23 -15.22
C VAL A 380 5.83 -0.41 -16.20
N MET A 381 6.11 -0.57 -17.50
CA MET A 381 5.06 -0.80 -18.49
C MET A 381 4.42 -2.19 -18.36
N SER A 382 5.16 -3.19 -17.87
CA SER A 382 4.58 -4.47 -17.45
C SER A 382 3.63 -4.34 -16.26
N LEU A 383 3.98 -3.54 -15.26
CA LEU A 383 3.08 -3.27 -14.13
C LEU A 383 1.78 -2.60 -14.61
N ALA A 384 1.87 -1.70 -15.60
CA ALA A 384 0.70 -1.07 -16.22
C ALA A 384 -0.15 -2.07 -17.04
N GLY A 385 0.46 -2.88 -17.91
CA GLY A 385 -0.24 -3.88 -18.72
C GLY A 385 -0.90 -4.98 -17.88
N HIS A 386 -0.21 -5.48 -16.85
CA HIS A 386 -0.79 -6.40 -15.86
C HIS A 386 -1.88 -5.72 -15.03
N GLY A 387 -1.71 -4.44 -14.69
CA GLY A 387 -2.74 -3.62 -14.06
C GLY A 387 -4.04 -3.59 -14.88
N ILE A 388 -3.94 -3.40 -16.20
CA ILE A 388 -5.10 -3.42 -17.11
C ILE A 388 -5.77 -4.80 -17.11
N ILE A 389 -5.01 -5.89 -17.27
CA ILE A 389 -5.55 -7.27 -17.22
C ILE A 389 -6.29 -7.51 -15.90
N VAL A 390 -5.65 -7.21 -14.77
CA VAL A 390 -6.21 -7.46 -13.43
C VAL A 390 -7.44 -6.60 -13.17
N VAL A 391 -7.42 -5.31 -13.54
CA VAL A 391 -8.58 -4.42 -13.40
C VAL A 391 -9.76 -4.88 -14.25
N GLY A 392 -9.53 -5.31 -15.49
CA GLY A 392 -10.58 -5.88 -16.35
C GLY A 392 -11.19 -7.16 -15.76
N CYS A 393 -10.37 -8.08 -15.26
CA CYS A 393 -10.83 -9.30 -14.59
C CYS A 393 -11.64 -8.98 -13.31
N VAL A 394 -11.14 -8.07 -12.47
CA VAL A 394 -11.85 -7.61 -11.27
C VAL A 394 -13.17 -6.93 -11.64
N LEU A 395 -13.23 -6.14 -12.71
CA LEU A 395 -14.45 -5.50 -13.20
C LEU A 395 -15.49 -6.55 -13.63
N VAL A 396 -15.10 -7.57 -14.40
CA VAL A 396 -16.01 -8.66 -14.81
C VAL A 396 -16.53 -9.42 -13.58
N ILE A 397 -15.67 -9.74 -12.61
CA ILE A 397 -16.08 -10.40 -11.35
C ILE A 397 -17.02 -9.50 -10.52
N ILE A 398 -16.74 -8.20 -10.43
CA ILE A 398 -17.60 -7.25 -9.72
C ILE A 398 -18.97 -7.14 -10.40
N CYS A 399 -19.02 -6.83 -11.69
CA CYS A 399 -20.29 -6.63 -12.42
C CYS A 399 -21.16 -7.88 -12.39
N SER A 400 -20.59 -9.06 -12.64
CA SER A 400 -21.34 -10.33 -12.59
C SER A 400 -21.87 -10.65 -11.18
N ARG A 401 -21.06 -10.47 -10.12
CA ARG A 401 -21.53 -10.65 -8.74
C ARG A 401 -22.59 -9.63 -8.34
N VAL A 402 -22.45 -8.37 -8.75
CA VAL A 402 -23.43 -7.29 -8.49
C VAL A 402 -24.76 -7.63 -9.14
N ILE A 403 -24.78 -7.91 -10.44
CA ILE A 403 -26.00 -8.24 -11.20
C ILE A 403 -26.67 -9.49 -10.61
N GLY A 404 -25.89 -10.55 -10.32
CA GLY A 404 -26.40 -11.76 -9.69
C GLY A 404 -27.01 -11.52 -8.31
N ALA A 405 -26.37 -10.72 -7.46
CA ALA A 405 -26.83 -10.48 -6.09
C ALA A 405 -28.08 -9.60 -6.06
N VAL A 406 -28.12 -8.55 -6.89
CA VAL A 406 -29.28 -7.67 -7.07
C VAL A 406 -30.46 -8.46 -7.64
N GLY A 407 -30.25 -9.26 -8.68
CA GLY A 407 -31.27 -10.11 -9.28
C GLY A 407 -31.82 -11.15 -8.30
N PHE A 408 -30.94 -11.89 -7.62
CA PHE A 408 -31.31 -12.90 -6.62
C PHE A 408 -32.12 -12.30 -5.46
N VAL A 409 -31.68 -11.16 -4.91
CA VAL A 409 -32.39 -10.51 -3.80
C VAL A 409 -33.73 -9.93 -4.27
N ARG A 410 -33.79 -9.30 -5.46
CA ARG A 410 -35.03 -8.77 -6.03
C ARG A 410 -36.07 -9.86 -6.33
N TRP A 411 -35.62 -11.04 -6.75
CA TRP A 411 -36.46 -12.22 -6.97
C TRP A 411 -36.94 -12.84 -5.65
N LYS A 412 -36.02 -13.06 -4.70
CA LYS A 412 -36.29 -13.81 -3.46
C LYS A 412 -37.05 -13.03 -2.39
N PHE A 413 -36.83 -11.72 -2.30
CA PHE A 413 -37.40 -10.87 -1.24
C PHE A 413 -38.33 -9.76 -1.76
N GLY A 414 -38.53 -9.66 -3.09
CA GLY A 414 -39.34 -8.62 -3.72
C GLY A 414 -38.77 -7.19 -3.65
N SER A 415 -37.74 -6.96 -2.85
CA SER A 415 -37.14 -5.65 -2.52
C SER A 415 -35.62 -5.74 -2.47
N LEU A 416 -34.94 -4.62 -2.69
CA LEU A 416 -33.47 -4.48 -2.57
C LEU A 416 -33.00 -4.03 -1.18
N ALA A 417 -33.92 -3.67 -0.27
CA ALA A 417 -33.59 -3.32 1.11
C ALA A 417 -32.74 -4.36 1.88
N PRO A 418 -32.86 -5.69 1.64
CA PRO A 418 -31.97 -6.70 2.23
C PRO A 418 -30.48 -6.52 1.90
N LEU A 419 -30.10 -5.77 0.86
CA LEU A 419 -28.68 -5.52 0.56
C LEU A 419 -28.03 -4.57 1.57
N SER A 420 -28.71 -3.51 1.99
CA SER A 420 -28.15 -2.45 2.84
C SER A 420 -28.60 -2.49 4.30
N ALA A 421 -29.71 -3.16 4.64
CA ALA A 421 -30.27 -3.16 5.99
C ALA A 421 -29.28 -3.76 7.04
N PRO A 422 -29.11 -3.15 8.22
CA PRO A 422 -28.20 -3.65 9.26
C PRO A 422 -28.74 -4.93 9.92
N CYS A 423 -27.84 -5.86 10.26
CA CYS A 423 -28.14 -7.06 11.05
C CYS A 423 -27.07 -7.23 12.12
N CYS A 424 -27.45 -7.26 13.40
CA CYS A 424 -26.50 -7.37 14.52
C CYS A 424 -25.59 -8.62 14.44
N VAL A 425 -26.02 -9.71 13.80
CA VAL A 425 -25.18 -10.90 13.55
C VAL A 425 -24.04 -10.58 12.59
N ASP A 426 -24.29 -9.81 11.52
CA ASP A 426 -23.24 -9.39 10.56
C ASP A 426 -22.24 -8.41 11.21
N THR A 427 -22.68 -7.65 12.22
CA THR A 427 -21.83 -6.77 13.04
C THR A 427 -20.97 -7.57 14.02
N VAL A 428 -21.54 -8.58 14.70
CA VAL A 428 -20.83 -9.45 15.67
C VAL A 428 -19.83 -10.39 14.97
N LEU A 429 -20.21 -10.94 13.81
CA LEU A 429 -19.30 -11.71 12.96
C LEU A 429 -18.18 -10.80 12.44
N GLY A 430 -18.49 -9.70 11.75
CA GLY A 430 -17.47 -8.85 11.14
C GLY A 430 -16.46 -9.67 10.32
N VAL A 431 -15.16 -9.40 10.44
CA VAL A 431 -14.10 -10.18 9.75
C VAL A 431 -13.93 -11.63 10.24
N ARG A 432 -14.82 -12.17 11.10
CA ARG A 432 -14.82 -13.58 11.54
C ARG A 432 -15.47 -14.55 10.53
N SER A 433 -16.39 -14.09 9.67
CA SER A 433 -16.70 -14.81 8.42
C SER A 433 -16.06 -14.14 7.21
N LYS A 434 -15.84 -14.89 6.13
CA LYS A 434 -15.34 -14.41 4.84
C LYS A 434 -16.49 -14.02 3.91
N LEU A 435 -17.53 -14.84 3.84
CA LEU A 435 -18.69 -14.69 2.96
C LEU A 435 -20.01 -14.61 3.75
N ILE A 436 -21.09 -14.27 3.04
CA ILE A 436 -22.49 -14.25 3.52
C ILE A 436 -23.33 -15.21 2.65
N LEU A 437 -24.41 -15.78 3.20
CA LEU A 437 -25.38 -16.59 2.44
C LEU A 437 -26.69 -15.78 2.28
N LEU A 438 -26.88 -15.12 1.12
CA LEU A 438 -28.04 -14.24 0.87
C LEU A 438 -29.37 -14.98 1.02
N GLY A 439 -29.42 -16.22 0.54
CA GLY A 439 -30.60 -17.08 0.63
C GLY A 439 -30.91 -17.56 2.05
N GLY A 440 -29.92 -17.45 2.95
CA GLY A 440 -29.97 -17.83 4.35
C GLY A 440 -30.63 -16.81 5.28
N TYR A 441 -30.84 -15.57 4.82
CA TYR A 441 -31.66 -14.61 5.55
C TYR A 441 -33.16 -14.93 5.43
N ALA A 442 -33.90 -14.57 6.48
CA ALA A 442 -35.31 -14.23 6.47
C ALA A 442 -35.46 -12.71 6.60
N TRP A 443 -36.45 -12.15 5.90
CA TRP A 443 -36.83 -10.74 6.00
C TRP A 443 -38.18 -10.69 6.70
N ASP A 444 -38.23 -10.06 7.87
CA ASP A 444 -39.43 -9.96 8.70
C ASP A 444 -39.49 -8.58 9.36
N ASN A 445 -40.67 -7.94 9.38
CA ASN A 445 -40.90 -6.64 10.01
C ASN A 445 -39.79 -5.58 9.72
N GLY A 446 -39.36 -5.49 8.46
CA GLY A 446 -38.30 -4.56 8.00
C GLY A 446 -36.87 -4.90 8.48
N ASN A 447 -36.67 -6.06 9.10
CA ASN A 447 -35.44 -6.50 9.74
C ASN A 447 -34.91 -7.80 9.11
N LEU A 448 -33.58 -7.98 9.16
CA LEU A 448 -32.89 -9.18 8.68
C LEU A 448 -32.58 -10.15 9.83
N TYR A 449 -32.99 -11.41 9.65
CA TYR A 449 -32.69 -12.51 10.57
C TYR A 449 -32.02 -13.67 9.85
N TYR A 450 -31.07 -14.34 10.51
CA TYR A 450 -30.48 -15.58 10.02
C TYR A 450 -31.39 -16.78 10.32
N LYS A 451 -31.63 -17.63 9.31
CA LYS A 451 -32.35 -18.90 9.47
C LYS A 451 -31.51 -19.91 10.26
N ILE A 452 -32.17 -20.79 10.99
CA ILE A 452 -31.53 -21.83 11.83
C ILE A 452 -30.58 -22.72 11.02
N CYS A 453 -30.97 -23.13 9.81
CA CYS A 453 -30.10 -23.88 8.90
C CYS A 453 -28.83 -23.11 8.49
N THR A 454 -28.92 -21.77 8.32
CA THR A 454 -27.78 -20.93 7.96
C THR A 454 -26.83 -20.72 9.13
N LEU A 455 -27.35 -20.55 10.35
CA LEU A 455 -26.53 -20.52 11.58
C LEU A 455 -25.70 -21.81 11.70
N ARG A 456 -26.34 -22.96 11.43
CA ARG A 456 -25.67 -24.26 11.37
C ARG A 456 -24.64 -24.36 10.24
N ALA A 457 -24.95 -23.87 9.03
CA ALA A 457 -24.04 -23.92 7.88
C ALA A 457 -22.74 -23.12 8.13
N PHE A 458 -22.83 -21.97 8.82
CA PHE A 458 -21.66 -21.22 9.31
C PHE A 458 -20.99 -21.84 10.55
N GLY A 459 -21.51 -22.96 11.08
CA GLY A 459 -20.99 -23.63 12.26
C GLY A 459 -21.09 -22.80 13.54
N LEU A 460 -22.11 -21.94 13.63
CA LEU A 460 -22.40 -21.11 14.80
C LEU A 460 -23.17 -21.94 15.84
N LEU A 461 -22.74 -21.86 17.10
CA LEU A 461 -23.31 -22.64 18.21
C LEU A 461 -23.98 -21.73 19.24
N LYS A 462 -25.03 -22.25 19.88
CA LYS A 462 -25.61 -21.64 21.08
C LYS A 462 -24.96 -22.25 22.31
N VAL A 463 -24.33 -21.44 23.14
CA VAL A 463 -23.82 -21.84 24.46
C VAL A 463 -24.81 -21.35 25.52
N VAL A 464 -25.16 -22.20 26.48
CA VAL A 464 -25.94 -21.82 27.67
C VAL A 464 -25.06 -22.06 28.88
N GLU A 465 -24.81 -21.01 29.66
CA GLU A 465 -23.98 -21.08 30.86
C GLU A 465 -24.83 -21.32 32.12
N GLU A 466 -24.19 -21.59 33.26
CA GLU A 466 -24.87 -22.03 34.51
C GLU A 466 -25.86 -20.98 35.06
N ASP A 467 -25.68 -19.72 34.70
CA ASP A 467 -26.58 -18.61 35.02
C ASP A 467 -27.79 -18.48 34.06
N GLY A 468 -27.96 -19.45 33.15
CA GLY A 468 -29.02 -19.50 32.15
C GLY A 468 -28.84 -18.54 30.97
N LYS A 469 -27.75 -17.74 30.90
CA LYS A 469 -27.54 -16.81 29.79
C LYS A 469 -27.15 -17.54 28.51
N GLU A 470 -27.75 -17.11 27.40
CA GLU A 470 -27.49 -17.64 26.07
C GLU A 470 -26.43 -16.80 25.33
N TYR A 471 -25.45 -17.48 24.73
CA TYR A 471 -24.31 -16.87 24.04
C TYR A 471 -24.13 -17.45 22.63
N LEU A 472 -23.66 -16.59 21.71
CA LEU A 472 -23.26 -16.96 20.35
C LEU A 472 -21.77 -17.34 20.37
N ALA A 473 -21.47 -18.58 19.97
CA ALA A 473 -20.11 -19.09 19.91
C ALA A 473 -19.71 -19.57 18.50
N ILE A 474 -18.41 -19.52 18.22
CA ILE A 474 -17.81 -19.93 16.94
C ILE A 474 -16.58 -20.82 17.13
N HIS A 475 -16.27 -21.59 16.08
CA HIS A 475 -15.04 -22.38 15.99
C HIS A 475 -13.86 -21.49 15.56
N LYS A 476 -12.99 -21.11 16.51
CA LYS A 476 -11.88 -20.18 16.28
C LYS A 476 -10.72 -20.86 15.54
N LEU A 477 -10.38 -20.28 14.38
CA LEU A 477 -9.24 -20.70 13.55
C LEU A 477 -8.01 -19.87 13.90
N HIS A 478 -7.03 -20.47 14.57
CA HIS A 478 -5.72 -19.86 14.82
C HIS A 478 -4.77 -20.05 13.62
N TRP A 479 -3.57 -19.47 13.69
CA TRP A 479 -2.54 -19.60 12.65
C TRP A 479 -1.94 -21.02 12.60
N PHE A 480 -1.36 -21.48 13.72
CA PHE A 480 -0.55 -22.71 13.75
C PHE A 480 -1.07 -23.75 14.77
N ALA A 481 -1.59 -23.30 15.92
CA ALA A 481 -2.17 -24.16 16.94
C ALA A 481 -3.62 -24.55 16.61
N ILE A 482 -4.06 -25.71 17.12
CA ILE A 482 -5.48 -26.13 17.10
C ILE A 482 -5.85 -26.57 18.53
N PRO A 483 -6.09 -25.62 19.47
CA PRO A 483 -6.28 -25.91 20.89
C PRO A 483 -7.44 -26.90 21.13
N LYS A 484 -7.50 -27.53 22.30
CA LYS A 484 -8.66 -28.35 22.68
C LYS A 484 -9.91 -27.46 22.75
N ASP A 485 -9.77 -26.30 23.37
CA ASP A 485 -10.83 -25.34 23.67
C ASP A 485 -10.94 -24.28 22.56
N TYR A 486 -11.18 -24.77 21.34
CA TYR A 486 -11.24 -23.95 20.11
C TYR A 486 -12.61 -23.32 19.83
N VAL A 487 -13.59 -23.50 20.72
CA VAL A 487 -14.89 -22.81 20.64
C VAL A 487 -14.87 -21.59 21.54
N VAL A 488 -15.18 -20.42 20.98
CA VAL A 488 -15.17 -19.13 21.70
C VAL A 488 -16.50 -18.41 21.58
N VAL A 489 -16.93 -17.80 22.67
CA VAL A 489 -18.07 -16.88 22.73
C VAL A 489 -17.68 -15.53 22.14
N ILE A 490 -18.54 -14.96 21.29
CA ILE A 490 -18.32 -13.66 20.61
C ILE A 490 -19.46 -12.64 20.79
N GLY A 491 -20.59 -13.06 21.35
CA GLY A 491 -21.70 -12.17 21.69
C GLY A 491 -22.73 -12.82 22.62
N SER A 492 -23.47 -12.02 23.37
CA SER A 492 -24.62 -12.46 24.17
C SER A 492 -25.91 -12.36 23.36
N LEU A 493 -26.88 -13.25 23.63
CA LEU A 493 -28.22 -13.17 23.05
C LEU A 493 -29.18 -12.44 24.00
N LEU A 494 -29.95 -11.52 23.43
CA LEU A 494 -31.05 -10.82 24.08
C LEU A 494 -32.30 -11.05 23.21
N GLY A 495 -33.05 -12.11 23.55
CA GLY A 495 -34.10 -12.64 22.67
C GLY A 495 -33.51 -13.05 21.32
N SER A 496 -34.05 -12.51 20.23
CA SER A 496 -33.52 -12.76 18.88
C SER A 496 -32.35 -11.85 18.48
N LYS A 497 -31.96 -10.86 19.29
CA LYS A 497 -30.82 -9.98 19.00
C LYS A 497 -29.51 -10.53 19.57
N VAL A 498 -28.38 -10.17 18.95
CA VAL A 498 -27.03 -10.48 19.46
C VAL A 498 -26.29 -9.18 19.75
N VAL A 499 -25.61 -9.10 20.90
CA VAL A 499 -24.77 -7.95 21.27
C VAL A 499 -23.31 -8.43 21.37
N PRO A 500 -22.32 -7.69 20.81
CA PRO A 500 -20.91 -8.06 20.94
C PRO A 500 -20.47 -8.13 22.41
N CYS A 501 -19.65 -9.12 22.75
CA CYS A 501 -19.01 -9.21 24.07
C CYS A 501 -17.50 -9.45 23.93
N ASP A 502 -16.76 -9.39 25.04
CA ASP A 502 -15.36 -9.78 25.07
C ASP A 502 -15.21 -11.29 24.76
N GLU A 503 -14.20 -11.62 23.96
CA GLU A 503 -14.05 -12.95 23.35
C GLU A 503 -13.35 -13.92 24.32
N ARG A 504 -14.05 -15.00 24.72
CA ARG A 504 -13.59 -15.96 25.73
C ARG A 504 -13.91 -17.42 25.34
N PRO A 505 -13.19 -18.43 25.89
CA PRO A 505 -13.57 -19.83 25.72
C PRO A 505 -15.00 -20.11 26.19
N SER A 506 -15.69 -21.05 25.54
CA SER A 506 -17.01 -21.52 25.99
C SER A 506 -16.90 -22.42 27.23
N VAL A 507 -17.62 -22.08 28.30
CA VAL A 507 -17.67 -22.89 29.54
C VAL A 507 -19.01 -23.63 29.69
N GLY A 508 -20.08 -23.11 29.08
CA GLY A 508 -21.43 -23.70 29.14
C GLY A 508 -21.75 -24.81 28.14
N THR A 509 -22.97 -25.34 28.26
CA THR A 509 -23.49 -26.43 27.41
C THR A 509 -23.77 -25.96 25.99
N MET A 510 -23.24 -26.68 25.01
CA MET A 510 -23.43 -26.41 23.58
C MET A 510 -24.74 -27.00 23.06
N SER A 511 -25.48 -26.24 22.25
CA SER A 511 -26.78 -26.64 21.71
C SER A 511 -27.09 -25.95 20.38
N ALA A 512 -28.12 -26.45 19.69
CA ALA A 512 -28.66 -25.83 18.49
C ALA A 512 -29.44 -24.53 18.80
N PHE A 513 -29.51 -23.63 17.82
CA PHE A 513 -30.44 -22.49 17.86
C PHE A 513 -31.87 -22.97 17.56
N GLY A 514 -32.79 -22.79 18.51
CA GLY A 514 -34.23 -23.07 18.32
C GLY A 514 -35.01 -21.91 17.68
N ARG A 515 -34.37 -20.77 17.38
CA ARG A 515 -35.00 -19.56 16.82
C ARG A 515 -34.06 -18.85 15.85
N MET A 516 -34.63 -18.02 14.97
CA MET A 516 -33.87 -17.11 14.10
C MET A 516 -33.29 -15.95 14.92
N ILE A 517 -32.13 -15.42 14.53
CA ILE A 517 -31.45 -14.31 15.23
C ILE A 517 -30.98 -13.21 14.27
N GLY A 518 -31.04 -11.95 14.70
CA GLY A 518 -30.80 -10.77 13.86
C GLY A 518 -31.55 -9.51 14.31
N GLY A 519 -31.85 -8.64 13.34
CA GLY A 519 -32.46 -7.31 13.53
C GLY A 519 -31.44 -6.18 13.75
N LYS A 520 -31.92 -4.93 13.69
CA LYS A 520 -31.09 -3.71 13.85
C LYS A 520 -30.38 -3.68 15.22
N ALA A 521 -29.08 -3.42 15.19
CA ALA A 521 -28.23 -3.14 16.36
C ALA A 521 -28.49 -1.73 16.93
N SER A 522 -28.20 -1.54 18.22
CA SER A 522 -28.26 -0.22 18.87
C SER A 522 -27.24 0.75 18.25
N ASP A 523 -27.63 1.98 17.95
CA ASP A 523 -26.76 2.95 17.28
C ASP A 523 -25.61 3.42 18.19
N THR A 524 -24.37 3.02 17.84
CA THR A 524 -23.15 3.46 18.54
C THR A 524 -22.31 4.42 17.69
N GLY A 525 -22.84 5.63 17.48
CA GLY A 525 -22.09 6.84 17.13
C GLY A 525 -21.31 6.85 15.80
N ASN A 526 -21.91 7.44 14.76
CA ASN A 526 -21.16 7.92 13.59
C ASN A 526 -20.07 8.91 14.02
N ARG A 527 -18.83 8.69 13.58
CA ARG A 527 -17.70 9.61 13.83
C ARG A 527 -17.29 10.28 12.52
N GLN A 528 -17.56 11.59 12.40
CA GLN A 528 -16.93 12.42 11.38
C GLN A 528 -15.40 12.40 11.57
N ARG A 529 -14.65 12.43 10.46
CA ARG A 529 -13.20 12.65 10.48
C ARG A 529 -12.92 14.13 10.22
N ILE A 530 -12.23 14.77 11.16
CA ILE A 530 -11.55 16.04 10.91
C ILE A 530 -10.18 15.73 10.30
N ALA A 531 -9.76 16.46 9.28
CA ALA A 531 -8.44 16.31 8.68
C ALA A 531 -7.34 16.83 9.64
N GLY A 532 -6.20 16.16 9.67
CA GLY A 532 -5.07 16.51 10.55
C GLY A 532 -3.71 16.37 9.85
N PRO A 533 -2.58 16.64 10.53
CA PRO A 533 -1.27 16.80 9.90
C PRO A 533 -0.79 15.66 9.01
N LEU A 534 -1.20 14.41 9.29
CA LEU A 534 -0.94 13.27 8.41
C LEU A 534 -1.42 13.50 6.96
N PHE A 535 -2.54 14.19 6.75
CA PHE A 535 -3.07 14.43 5.40
C PHE A 535 -2.18 15.40 4.59
N LEU A 536 -1.62 16.43 5.25
CA LEU A 536 -0.67 17.35 4.63
C LEU A 536 0.61 16.60 4.23
N GLN A 537 1.14 15.78 5.13
CA GLN A 537 2.33 14.97 4.84
C GLN A 537 2.09 13.92 3.74
N ILE A 538 0.90 13.28 3.71
CA ILE A 538 0.54 12.36 2.62
C ILE A 538 0.44 13.12 1.29
N LYS A 539 -0.13 14.34 1.28
CA LYS A 539 -0.16 15.20 0.08
C LYS A 539 1.27 15.50 -0.41
N GLY A 540 2.15 15.98 0.48
CA GLY A 540 3.55 16.28 0.16
C GLY A 540 4.32 15.07 -0.37
N TYR A 541 4.22 13.94 0.32
CA TYR A 541 4.80 12.67 -0.12
C TYR A 541 4.31 12.23 -1.51
N VAL A 542 3.00 12.35 -1.79
CA VAL A 542 2.44 12.03 -3.11
C VAL A 542 2.95 12.99 -4.19
N GLN A 543 3.11 14.28 -3.89
CA GLN A 543 3.70 15.24 -4.83
C GLN A 543 5.13 14.83 -5.21
N PHE A 544 5.99 14.52 -4.24
CA PHE A 544 7.39 14.16 -4.49
C PHE A 544 7.63 12.76 -5.10
N VAL A 545 6.68 11.83 -4.95
CA VAL A 545 6.73 10.48 -5.58
C VAL A 545 6.08 10.46 -6.96
N THR A 546 5.29 11.48 -7.32
CA THR A 546 4.76 11.61 -8.69
C THR A 546 5.92 11.86 -9.65
N PRO A 547 6.05 11.11 -10.76
CA PRO A 547 7.14 11.32 -11.71
C PRO A 547 7.09 12.71 -12.34
N HIS A 548 8.20 13.42 -12.34
CA HIS A 548 8.36 14.72 -12.99
C HIS A 548 9.06 14.58 -14.35
N LYS A 549 9.07 15.64 -15.16
CA LYS A 549 9.75 15.71 -16.45
C LYS A 549 10.25 17.13 -16.66
N ILE A 550 11.49 17.29 -17.09
CA ILE A 550 12.15 18.60 -17.22
C ILE A 550 11.68 19.27 -18.52
N SER A 551 11.33 20.55 -18.45
CA SER A 551 10.98 21.34 -19.64
C SER A 551 12.15 21.43 -20.62
N GLN A 552 11.88 21.19 -21.91
CA GLN A 552 12.93 20.93 -22.92
C GLN A 552 13.92 22.09 -23.12
N ASN A 553 13.50 23.33 -22.89
CA ASN A 553 14.35 24.53 -22.96
C ASN A 553 15.40 24.63 -21.83
N LEU A 554 15.31 23.77 -20.81
CA LEU A 554 16.25 23.71 -19.69
C LEU A 554 17.26 22.54 -19.79
N ILE A 555 17.04 21.62 -20.73
CA ILE A 555 17.92 20.47 -20.98
C ILE A 555 19.10 20.94 -21.82
N THR A 556 20.33 20.59 -21.43
CA THR A 556 21.53 20.97 -22.18
C THR A 556 21.55 20.30 -23.56
N PRO A 557 21.74 21.06 -24.66
CA PRO A 557 21.84 20.47 -26.00
C PRO A 557 22.99 19.47 -26.10
N VAL A 558 22.74 18.33 -26.74
CA VAL A 558 23.73 17.24 -26.89
C VAL A 558 24.99 17.70 -27.64
N ALA A 559 24.84 18.62 -28.59
CA ALA A 559 25.93 19.26 -29.34
C ALA A 559 26.30 20.67 -28.81
N GLY A 560 25.93 21.00 -27.58
CA GLY A 560 26.19 22.31 -26.98
C GLY A 560 27.63 22.45 -26.48
N ASP A 561 28.37 23.40 -27.06
CA ASP A 561 29.67 23.84 -26.55
C ASP A 561 29.54 24.43 -25.13
N LYS A 562 30.24 23.86 -24.15
CA LYS A 562 30.41 24.48 -22.83
C LYS A 562 31.26 25.75 -22.96
N LYS A 563 30.82 26.86 -22.34
CA LYS A 563 31.57 28.11 -22.19
C LYS A 563 31.67 28.51 -20.71
N ASP A 564 32.79 29.10 -20.33
CA ASP A 564 33.16 29.48 -18.95
C ASP A 564 33.76 30.91 -18.84
N ALA A 565 34.32 31.46 -19.92
CA ALA A 565 34.75 32.86 -19.99
C ALA A 565 33.56 33.86 -19.96
N ASP A 566 33.79 35.10 -19.50
CA ASP A 566 32.78 36.18 -19.41
C ASP A 566 31.49 35.80 -18.63
N LEU A 567 31.60 34.89 -17.65
CA LEU A 567 30.49 34.20 -17.02
C LEU A 567 29.35 35.10 -16.50
N HIS A 568 29.62 36.07 -15.62
CA HIS A 568 28.58 37.00 -15.09
C HIS A 568 28.00 37.97 -16.14
N LYS A 569 28.59 38.05 -17.34
CA LYS A 569 28.11 38.87 -18.46
C LYS A 569 27.21 38.08 -19.40
N ALA A 570 27.40 36.76 -19.50
CA ALA A 570 26.48 35.84 -20.17
C ALA A 570 25.34 35.36 -19.25
N CYS A 571 25.63 35.23 -17.96
CA CYS A 571 24.77 34.68 -16.92
C CYS A 571 24.66 35.66 -15.73
N PRO A 572 23.92 36.78 -15.89
CA PRO A 572 23.91 37.89 -14.91
C PRO A 572 23.07 37.65 -13.65
N VAL A 573 22.37 36.50 -13.53
CA VAL A 573 21.52 36.22 -12.36
C VAL A 573 22.38 35.97 -11.13
N ASN A 574 22.19 36.79 -10.09
CA ASN A 574 22.95 36.72 -8.83
C ASN A 574 22.07 36.36 -7.61
N GLU A 575 20.76 36.63 -7.67
CA GLU A 575 19.77 36.20 -6.67
C GLU A 575 18.55 35.57 -7.37
N LEU A 576 17.95 34.57 -6.73
CA LEU A 576 16.66 33.97 -7.07
C LEU A 576 15.68 34.29 -5.94
N PHE A 577 14.58 34.99 -6.25
CA PHE A 577 13.48 35.21 -5.32
C PHE A 577 12.38 34.17 -5.58
N MET A 578 12.19 33.28 -4.62
CA MET A 578 11.31 32.11 -4.72
C MET A 578 10.62 31.87 -3.37
N ALA A 579 9.30 31.66 -3.40
CA ALA A 579 8.45 31.44 -2.23
C ALA A 579 8.59 32.50 -1.11
N GLY A 580 8.77 33.76 -1.49
CA GLY A 580 8.96 34.87 -0.55
C GLY A 580 10.30 34.91 0.18
N ALA A 581 11.31 34.16 -0.29
CA ALA A 581 12.68 34.21 0.20
C ALA A 581 13.67 34.46 -0.94
N TYR A 582 14.78 35.13 -0.63
CA TYR A 582 15.90 35.34 -1.57
C TYR A 582 16.93 34.21 -1.40
N TRP A 583 17.51 33.75 -2.50
CA TRP A 583 18.51 32.68 -2.56
C TRP A 583 19.66 33.13 -3.47
N ASN A 584 20.91 33.07 -3.00
CA ASN A 584 22.05 33.43 -3.85
C ASN A 584 22.32 32.29 -4.83
N VAL A 585 22.55 32.63 -6.10
CA VAL A 585 22.99 31.69 -7.14
C VAL A 585 24.36 32.09 -7.65
N ALA A 586 25.22 31.10 -7.89
CA ALA A 586 26.49 31.28 -8.58
C ALA A 586 26.42 30.56 -9.95
N PRO A 587 26.52 31.27 -11.09
CA PRO A 587 26.69 30.62 -12.38
C PRO A 587 28.08 29.96 -12.44
N THR A 588 28.20 28.84 -13.16
CA THR A 588 29.47 28.08 -13.27
C THR A 588 29.93 27.87 -14.71
N HIS A 589 28.99 27.74 -15.64
CA HIS A 589 29.23 27.63 -17.07
C HIS A 589 27.92 27.81 -17.83
N TYR A 590 28.00 27.97 -19.15
CA TYR A 590 26.82 28.19 -19.98
C TYR A 590 26.94 27.61 -21.40
N TYR A 591 25.80 27.62 -22.08
CA TYR A 591 25.60 27.16 -23.45
C TYR A 591 24.75 28.19 -24.20
N TYR A 592 25.12 28.54 -25.43
CA TYR A 592 24.25 29.32 -26.31
C TYR A 592 23.13 28.43 -26.86
N VAL A 593 21.90 28.94 -26.86
CA VAL A 593 20.72 28.29 -27.42
C VAL A 593 19.98 29.28 -28.34
N THR A 594 19.10 28.79 -29.21
CA THR A 594 18.49 29.59 -30.30
C THR A 594 17.90 30.93 -29.85
N ASP A 595 17.22 30.93 -28.69
CA ASP A 595 16.43 32.05 -28.19
C ASP A 595 17.01 32.72 -26.92
N GLY A 596 18.26 32.40 -26.55
CA GLY A 596 18.86 32.91 -25.32
C GLY A 596 20.13 32.19 -24.86
N VAL A 597 20.33 32.14 -23.55
CA VAL A 597 21.46 31.46 -22.90
C VAL A 597 20.93 30.46 -21.87
N LEU A 598 21.51 29.25 -21.85
CA LEU A 598 21.29 28.25 -20.83
C LEU A 598 22.50 28.23 -19.88
N CYS A 599 22.30 28.68 -18.64
CA CYS A 599 23.33 28.82 -17.61
C CYS A 599 23.20 27.70 -16.56
N HIS A 600 24.26 26.93 -16.32
CA HIS A 600 24.32 26.02 -15.18
C HIS A 600 24.78 26.78 -13.94
N PHE A 601 24.01 26.66 -12.85
CA PHE A 601 24.22 27.38 -11.61
C PHE A 601 24.24 26.45 -10.40
N VAL A 602 24.82 26.95 -9.31
CA VAL A 602 24.87 26.27 -8.01
C VAL A 602 24.40 27.18 -6.88
N MET A 603 23.94 26.60 -5.79
CA MET A 603 23.87 27.26 -4.48
C MET A 603 24.82 26.50 -3.54
N PRO A 604 26.09 26.94 -3.40
CA PRO A 604 27.14 26.14 -2.78
C PRO A 604 26.82 25.67 -1.36
N GLN A 605 26.23 26.57 -0.58
CA GLN A 605 25.80 26.40 0.81
C GLN A 605 24.63 25.40 1.00
N TYR A 606 24.05 24.87 -0.09
CA TYR A 606 22.91 23.93 -0.05
C TYR A 606 23.10 22.63 -0.86
N ASN A 607 24.19 22.42 -1.60
CA ASN A 607 24.37 21.24 -2.50
C ASN A 607 23.19 21.14 -3.49
N LEU A 608 22.91 22.28 -4.11
CA LEU A 608 21.87 22.47 -5.11
C LEU A 608 22.55 22.87 -6.42
N HIS A 609 22.19 22.16 -7.50
CA HIS A 609 22.71 22.32 -8.85
C HIS A 609 21.54 22.35 -9.84
N GLY A 610 21.64 23.11 -10.92
CA GLY A 610 20.55 23.25 -11.88
C GLY A 610 20.90 24.11 -13.09
N ASN A 611 19.96 24.18 -14.04
CA ASN A 611 20.07 25.08 -15.19
C ASN A 611 18.98 26.15 -15.11
N TYR A 612 19.32 27.39 -15.49
CA TYR A 612 18.33 28.40 -15.87
C TYR A 612 18.48 28.81 -17.33
N PHE A 613 17.34 29.00 -17.99
CA PHE A 613 17.24 29.64 -19.30
C PHE A 613 16.96 31.13 -19.10
N LEU A 614 17.75 31.97 -19.76
CA LEU A 614 17.55 33.41 -19.85
C LEU A 614 17.28 33.81 -21.30
N GLY A 615 16.08 34.32 -21.57
CA GLY A 615 15.65 34.73 -22.91
C GLY A 615 16.28 36.06 -23.35
N ASN A 616 16.47 36.20 -24.67
CA ASN A 616 17.08 37.39 -25.28
C ASN A 616 16.11 38.59 -25.48
N THR A 617 14.82 38.41 -25.19
CA THR A 617 13.76 39.43 -25.34
C THR A 617 13.14 39.82 -23.99
N THR A 618 12.65 41.06 -23.91
CA THR A 618 11.88 41.54 -22.75
C THR A 618 10.45 41.02 -22.78
N VAL A 619 9.87 40.78 -21.60
CA VAL A 619 8.53 40.22 -21.39
C VAL A 619 7.80 40.97 -20.27
N GLU A 620 6.48 40.78 -20.18
CA GLU A 620 5.71 41.34 -19.05
C GLU A 620 6.18 40.74 -17.71
N PRO A 621 6.36 41.57 -16.65
CA PRO A 621 6.87 41.13 -15.35
C PRO A 621 5.91 40.15 -14.65
N TYR A 622 6.47 39.13 -14.00
CA TYR A 622 5.67 38.18 -13.21
C TYR A 622 5.07 38.82 -11.95
N THR A 623 4.01 38.24 -11.38
CA THR A 623 3.29 38.81 -10.22
C THR A 623 4.12 38.95 -8.94
N THR A 624 5.24 38.23 -8.84
CA THR A 624 6.25 38.33 -7.76
C THR A 624 7.30 39.41 -8.01
N THR A 625 7.33 40.00 -9.20
CA THR A 625 8.37 40.93 -9.67
C THR A 625 8.05 42.38 -9.27
N PRO A 626 9.03 43.19 -8.82
CA PRO A 626 8.82 44.59 -8.50
C PRO A 626 8.32 45.41 -9.71
N ALA A 627 7.36 46.31 -9.48
CA ALA A 627 6.82 47.18 -10.53
C ALA A 627 7.87 48.11 -11.19
N SER A 628 9.01 48.33 -10.54
CA SER A 628 10.18 49.04 -11.08
C SER A 628 10.90 48.28 -12.21
N CYS A 629 10.73 46.96 -12.31
CA CYS A 629 11.41 46.09 -13.27
C CYS A 629 10.66 45.91 -14.60
N SER A 630 9.47 46.52 -14.78
CA SER A 630 8.55 46.23 -15.88
C SER A 630 9.15 46.36 -17.29
N ASN A 631 9.98 47.39 -17.53
CA ASN A 631 10.67 47.60 -18.81
C ASN A 631 12.03 46.88 -18.93
N HIS A 632 12.43 46.14 -17.89
CA HIS A 632 13.74 45.50 -17.74
C HIS A 632 13.63 44.02 -17.32
N SER A 633 12.45 43.43 -17.56
CA SER A 633 12.13 42.03 -17.27
C SER A 633 12.38 41.15 -18.48
N PHE A 634 13.19 40.11 -18.33
CA PHE A 634 13.51 39.11 -19.35
C PHE A 634 12.92 37.75 -18.99
N ALA A 635 12.60 36.93 -19.99
CA ALA A 635 12.04 35.60 -19.76
C ALA A 635 13.02 34.72 -18.98
N PHE A 636 12.55 34.13 -17.87
CA PHE A 636 13.35 33.27 -17.01
C PHE A 636 12.60 31.97 -16.71
N ALA A 637 13.30 30.85 -16.80
CA ALA A 637 12.84 29.55 -16.33
C ALA A 637 14.02 28.78 -15.73
N ASN A 638 13.79 27.95 -14.72
CA ASN A 638 14.84 27.12 -14.14
C ASN A 638 14.34 25.71 -13.83
N TYR A 639 15.28 24.80 -13.63
CA TYR A 639 15.09 23.72 -12.68
C TYR A 639 16.32 23.62 -11.78
N PHE A 640 16.14 22.99 -10.62
CA PHE A 640 17.25 22.55 -9.81
C PHE A 640 16.96 21.23 -9.10
N TYR A 641 18.05 20.52 -8.81
CA TYR A 641 18.07 19.46 -7.83
C TYR A 641 18.80 19.90 -6.57
N HIS A 642 18.24 19.59 -5.41
CA HIS A 642 18.84 19.77 -4.09
C HIS A 642 19.09 18.39 -3.47
N GLY A 643 20.35 18.04 -3.21
CA GLY A 643 20.69 16.73 -2.63
C GLY A 643 20.11 16.54 -1.23
N SER A 644 19.63 15.33 -0.91
CA SER A 644 19.28 14.94 0.46
C SER A 644 20.50 14.37 1.21
N ILE A 645 20.27 13.83 2.40
CA ILE A 645 21.24 13.02 3.15
C ILE A 645 21.21 11.54 2.66
N GLY A 646 20.10 11.10 2.04
CA GLY A 646 20.00 9.84 1.31
C GLY A 646 20.56 9.89 -0.13
N TYR A 647 20.47 8.75 -0.82
CA TYR A 647 20.90 8.57 -2.23
C TYR A 647 19.95 9.21 -3.27
N TYR A 648 19.35 10.36 -2.95
CA TYR A 648 18.41 11.05 -3.82
C TYR A 648 18.47 12.57 -3.63
N SER A 649 17.91 13.30 -4.59
CA SER A 649 17.71 14.75 -4.56
C SER A 649 16.23 15.09 -4.69
N PHE A 650 15.82 16.19 -4.07
CA PHE A 650 14.56 16.86 -4.35
C PHE A 650 14.68 17.70 -5.63
N TYR A 651 13.61 17.79 -6.40
CA TYR A 651 13.54 18.56 -7.65
C TYR A 651 12.51 19.69 -7.52
N ALA A 652 12.84 20.84 -8.12
CA ALA A 652 11.89 21.89 -8.44
C ALA A 652 12.11 22.40 -9.87
N GLU A 653 11.03 22.83 -10.53
CA GLU A 653 11.05 23.56 -11.80
C GLU A 653 10.20 24.83 -11.66
N GLY A 654 10.76 25.97 -12.05
CA GLY A 654 10.19 27.31 -11.87
C GLY A 654 10.13 28.12 -13.16
N GLU A 655 9.20 29.08 -13.21
CA GLU A 655 9.15 30.13 -14.23
C GLU A 655 8.96 31.52 -13.61
N GLY A 656 9.43 32.53 -14.33
CA GLY A 656 9.10 33.92 -14.04
C GLY A 656 9.92 34.89 -14.88
N THR A 657 10.45 35.94 -14.25
CA THR A 657 11.18 37.00 -14.96
C THR A 657 12.43 37.45 -14.24
N PHE A 658 13.52 37.61 -15.00
CA PHE A 658 14.77 38.20 -14.54
C PHE A 658 14.73 39.73 -14.65
N CYS A 659 15.00 40.44 -13.56
CA CYS A 659 15.13 41.90 -13.56
C CYS A 659 16.59 42.33 -13.71
N PHE A 660 16.88 43.04 -14.81
CA PHE A 660 18.23 43.55 -15.08
C PHE A 660 18.68 44.69 -14.13
N LEU A 661 17.75 45.35 -13.42
CA LEU A 661 18.07 46.50 -12.55
C LEU A 661 18.70 46.09 -11.20
N ASP A 662 18.39 44.89 -10.70
CA ASP A 662 18.85 44.35 -9.42
C ASP A 662 19.54 42.98 -9.55
N ASN A 663 19.61 42.43 -10.76
CA ASN A 663 20.14 41.10 -11.08
C ASN A 663 19.44 39.94 -10.34
N THR A 664 18.16 40.11 -10.02
CA THR A 664 17.32 39.09 -9.37
C THR A 664 16.38 38.42 -10.36
N ALA A 665 16.32 37.09 -10.34
CA ALA A 665 15.26 36.31 -10.98
C ALA A 665 14.08 36.14 -10.02
N TYR A 666 12.90 36.61 -10.42
CA TYR A 666 11.66 36.48 -9.66
C TYR A 666 10.86 35.30 -10.21
N ASP A 667 10.67 34.27 -9.39
CA ASP A 667 10.35 32.90 -9.82
C ASP A 667 9.19 32.27 -9.03
N ILE A 668 8.37 31.46 -9.70
CA ILE A 668 7.27 30.69 -9.12
C ILE A 668 7.40 29.22 -9.52
N VAL A 669 7.48 28.35 -8.52
CA VAL A 669 7.65 26.91 -8.70
C VAL A 669 6.38 26.26 -9.27
N LYS A 670 6.50 25.66 -10.45
CA LYS A 670 5.44 24.93 -11.16
C LYS A 670 5.46 23.43 -10.86
N GLY A 671 6.67 22.86 -10.83
CA GLY A 671 6.91 21.43 -10.70
C GLY A 671 7.73 21.12 -9.46
N VAL A 672 7.42 20.00 -8.80
CA VAL A 672 8.24 19.40 -7.74
C VAL A 672 8.30 17.89 -7.91
N GLY A 673 9.39 17.27 -7.47
CA GLY A 673 9.63 15.84 -7.66
C GLY A 673 10.88 15.36 -6.91
N THR A 674 11.40 14.20 -7.28
CA THR A 674 12.62 13.61 -6.70
C THR A 674 13.38 12.76 -7.73
N LEU A 675 14.68 12.54 -7.56
CA LEU A 675 15.45 11.62 -8.41
C LEU A 675 16.56 10.93 -7.60
N ASP A 676 16.87 9.67 -7.90
CA ASP A 676 17.94 8.88 -7.27
C ASP A 676 19.35 9.31 -7.75
N ILE A 677 19.66 10.59 -7.54
CA ILE A 677 20.94 11.25 -7.88
C ILE A 677 21.36 12.13 -6.69
N ASN A 678 22.66 12.21 -6.38
CA ASN A 678 23.21 13.11 -5.34
C ASN A 678 24.74 13.25 -5.52
N GLY A 679 25.36 14.26 -4.92
CA GLY A 679 26.82 14.48 -4.93
C GLY A 679 27.37 14.91 -6.30
N ALA A 680 28.60 14.50 -6.63
CA ALA A 680 29.27 14.91 -7.88
C ALA A 680 28.49 14.63 -9.19
N PRO A 681 27.70 13.54 -9.33
CA PRO A 681 26.76 13.39 -10.45
C PRO A 681 25.76 14.55 -10.60
N LEU A 682 25.34 15.18 -9.51
CA LEU A 682 24.39 16.29 -9.50
C LEU A 682 24.96 17.55 -10.19
N ALA A 683 26.24 17.83 -9.94
CA ALA A 683 26.98 18.94 -10.55
C ALA A 683 27.33 18.72 -12.04
N ASN A 684 26.96 17.56 -12.60
CA ASN A 684 27.16 17.19 -14.00
C ASN A 684 25.83 16.78 -14.68
N ASP A 685 24.68 17.02 -14.04
CA ASP A 685 23.39 16.78 -14.67
C ASP A 685 23.19 17.76 -15.84
N LYS A 686 22.67 17.23 -16.94
CA LYS A 686 22.30 17.98 -18.15
C LYS A 686 20.80 18.04 -18.37
N GLY A 687 20.02 17.46 -17.47
CA GLY A 687 18.61 17.15 -17.66
C GLY A 687 18.43 15.96 -18.59
N GLN A 688 17.24 15.36 -18.57
CA GLN A 688 16.86 14.24 -19.41
C GLN A 688 15.44 14.42 -19.92
N ILE A 689 15.18 13.92 -21.14
CA ILE A 689 13.89 14.05 -21.82
C ILE A 689 12.83 13.10 -21.22
N GLY A 690 13.23 12.11 -20.40
CA GLY A 690 12.34 11.12 -19.79
C GLY A 690 11.56 11.60 -18.56
N TYR A 691 10.71 10.71 -18.02
CA TYR A 691 10.09 10.88 -16.70
C TYR A 691 11.01 10.39 -15.58
N LEU A 692 11.19 11.23 -14.56
CA LEU A 692 12.16 11.08 -13.48
C LEU A 692 11.43 10.92 -12.13
N LYS A 693 11.97 10.10 -11.23
CA LYS A 693 11.45 9.87 -9.86
C LYS A 693 12.53 9.24 -8.96
N SER A 694 12.42 9.36 -7.64
CA SER A 694 13.23 8.58 -6.69
C SER A 694 12.49 7.36 -6.15
N TYR A 695 13.08 6.17 -6.32
CA TYR A 695 12.64 4.94 -5.68
C TYR A 695 13.04 4.91 -4.18
N TRP A 696 14.18 5.52 -3.81
CA TRP A 696 14.58 5.64 -2.41
C TRP A 696 13.62 6.49 -1.59
N TYR A 697 13.23 7.67 -2.09
CA TYR A 697 12.23 8.53 -1.47
C TYR A 697 10.86 7.82 -1.36
N ALA A 698 10.42 7.13 -2.41
CA ALA A 698 9.18 6.36 -2.36
C ALA A 698 9.19 5.28 -1.26
N LEU A 699 10.31 4.56 -1.08
CA LEU A 699 10.47 3.53 -0.05
C LEU A 699 10.55 4.12 1.37
N ALA A 700 11.39 5.13 1.57
CA ALA A 700 11.63 5.74 2.88
C ALA A 700 10.42 6.57 3.35
N GLY A 701 9.83 7.36 2.45
CA GLY A 701 8.61 8.12 2.69
C GLY A 701 7.40 7.22 2.98
N SER A 702 7.21 6.13 2.20
CA SER A 702 6.22 5.09 2.53
C SER A 702 6.42 4.54 3.94
N THR A 703 7.67 4.28 4.32
CA THR A 703 8.01 3.75 5.65
C THR A 703 7.64 4.74 6.76
N LEU A 704 7.96 6.03 6.62
CA LEU A 704 7.57 7.05 7.60
C LEU A 704 6.04 7.24 7.68
N VAL A 705 5.34 7.25 6.54
CA VAL A 705 3.87 7.35 6.49
C VAL A 705 3.21 6.15 7.16
N LEU A 706 3.71 4.93 6.93
CA LEU A 706 3.23 3.71 7.59
C LEU A 706 3.46 3.74 9.10
N ILE A 707 4.62 4.23 9.56
CA ILE A 707 4.92 4.40 10.99
C ILE A 707 3.95 5.41 11.62
N ARG A 708 3.71 6.57 10.99
CA ARG A 708 2.76 7.59 11.50
C ARG A 708 1.31 7.08 11.51
N CYS A 709 0.88 6.35 10.49
CA CYS A 709 -0.41 5.64 10.47
C CYS A 709 -0.53 4.63 11.63
N TRP A 710 0.53 3.88 11.93
CA TRP A 710 0.55 2.92 13.03
C TRP A 710 0.51 3.61 14.40
N VAL A 711 1.26 4.70 14.58
CA VAL A 711 1.25 5.54 15.79
C VAL A 711 -0.13 6.15 16.05
N LEU A 712 -0.80 6.68 15.02
CA LEU A 712 -2.17 7.20 15.14
C LEU A 712 -3.18 6.11 15.48
N ARG A 713 -3.05 4.91 14.90
CA ARG A 713 -3.89 3.75 15.26
C ARG A 713 -3.65 3.30 16.71
N ARG A 714 -2.39 3.29 17.16
CA ARG A 714 -1.99 2.97 18.55
C ARG A 714 -2.59 3.99 19.52
N SER A 715 -2.45 5.29 19.22
CA SER A 715 -3.05 6.41 19.95
C SER A 715 -4.57 6.23 20.09
N TYR A 716 -5.27 6.06 18.97
CA TYR A 716 -6.73 5.90 18.94
C TYR A 716 -7.21 4.73 19.81
N ILE A 717 -6.51 3.59 19.76
CA ILE A 717 -6.81 2.42 20.61
C ILE A 717 -6.54 2.73 22.10
N SER A 718 -5.46 3.44 22.41
CA SER A 718 -5.12 3.86 23.78
C SER A 718 -6.20 4.80 24.34
N CYS A 719 -6.56 5.85 23.60
CA CYS A 719 -7.58 6.83 23.99
C CYS A 719 -8.96 6.18 24.16
N LYS A 720 -9.35 5.24 23.27
CA LYS A 720 -10.60 4.49 23.42
C LYS A 720 -10.61 3.61 24.68
N ARG A 721 -9.49 2.97 25.02
CA ARG A 721 -9.37 2.15 26.25
C ARG A 721 -9.40 3.01 27.51
N PHE A 722 -8.65 4.12 27.51
CA PHE A 722 -8.60 5.07 28.62
C PHE A 722 -9.98 5.68 28.89
N ALA A 723 -10.67 6.19 27.85
CA ALA A 723 -12.04 6.67 27.98
C ALA A 723 -12.96 5.60 28.60
N LYS A 724 -12.95 4.36 28.09
CA LYS A 724 -13.73 3.25 28.67
C LYS A 724 -13.43 3.03 30.16
N HIS A 725 -12.16 3.11 30.60
CA HIS A 725 -11.82 2.95 32.02
C HIS A 725 -12.32 4.12 32.88
N CYS A 726 -12.26 5.35 32.36
CA CYS A 726 -12.82 6.52 33.02
C CYS A 726 -14.35 6.42 33.14
N ASP A 727 -15.03 5.98 32.07
CA ASP A 727 -16.47 5.70 32.06
C ASP A 727 -16.84 4.62 33.11
N GLU A 728 -16.08 3.51 33.15
CA GLU A 728 -16.26 2.40 34.12
C GLU A 728 -16.03 2.80 35.58
N MET A 729 -15.28 3.89 35.83
CA MET A 729 -15.03 4.43 37.17
C MET A 729 -15.86 5.69 37.49
N SER A 730 -16.79 6.08 36.61
CA SER A 730 -17.57 7.32 36.72
C SER A 730 -16.74 8.61 36.83
N GLU A 731 -15.54 8.62 36.23
CA GLU A 731 -14.60 9.75 36.33
C GLU A 731 -14.61 10.64 35.08
N PRO A 732 -15.08 11.90 35.16
CA PRO A 732 -15.14 12.78 33.99
C PRO A 732 -13.74 13.26 33.55
N VAL A 733 -13.44 13.11 32.27
CA VAL A 733 -12.20 13.60 31.63
C VAL A 733 -12.43 15.01 31.09
N ARG A 734 -11.63 15.99 31.52
CA ARG A 734 -11.75 17.38 31.02
C ARG A 734 -10.99 17.52 29.69
N PHE A 735 -11.38 18.51 28.88
CA PHE A 735 -10.76 18.75 27.57
C PHE A 735 -9.22 18.90 27.62
N GLN A 736 -8.69 19.61 28.62
CA GLN A 736 -7.24 19.77 28.82
C GLN A 736 -6.55 18.44 29.14
N ASP A 737 -7.14 17.64 30.04
CA ASP A 737 -6.57 16.33 30.42
C ASP A 737 -6.62 15.34 29.24
N ALA A 738 -7.68 15.38 28.44
CA ALA A 738 -7.82 14.60 27.20
C ALA A 738 -6.79 15.03 26.12
N PHE A 739 -6.55 16.33 25.95
CA PHE A 739 -5.56 16.85 24.99
C PHE A 739 -4.14 16.36 25.32
N VAL A 740 -3.74 16.47 26.58
CA VAL A 740 -2.46 15.95 27.11
C VAL A 740 -2.32 14.45 26.84
N TYR A 741 -3.34 13.65 27.21
CA TYR A 741 -3.32 12.20 27.01
C TYR A 741 -3.22 11.82 25.52
N VAL A 742 -3.99 12.48 24.66
CA VAL A 742 -3.94 12.28 23.20
C VAL A 742 -2.55 12.58 22.67
N GLN A 743 -1.92 13.69 23.08
CA GLN A 743 -0.59 14.09 22.61
C GLN A 743 0.53 13.15 23.10
N GLU A 744 0.52 12.68 24.37
CA GLU A 744 1.42 11.59 24.81
C GLU A 744 1.20 10.31 24.00
N SER A 745 -0.05 9.96 23.71
CA SER A 745 -0.35 8.70 22.99
C SER A 745 0.12 8.71 21.52
N MET A 746 0.31 9.89 20.91
CA MET A 746 0.75 10.11 19.52
C MET A 746 2.27 10.24 19.30
N ARG A 747 3.11 10.12 20.34
CA ARG A 747 4.58 10.12 20.20
C ARG A 747 5.11 9.01 19.27
N LEU A 748 6.19 9.26 18.52
CA LEU A 748 6.78 8.25 17.62
C LEU A 748 7.38 7.07 18.40
N SER A 749 8.27 7.36 19.35
CA SER A 749 8.93 6.41 20.27
C SER A 749 7.92 5.66 21.16
N ALA A 750 7.93 4.33 21.16
CA ALA A 750 7.14 3.52 22.10
C ALA A 750 7.78 3.51 23.52
N HIS A 751 7.01 3.20 24.58
CA HIS A 751 7.67 2.91 25.88
C HIS A 751 8.52 1.66 25.73
N GLY A 752 9.74 1.68 26.27
CA GLY A 752 10.70 0.58 26.09
C GLY A 752 11.41 0.56 24.73
N ALA A 753 11.24 1.58 23.87
CA ALA A 753 12.09 1.75 22.71
C ALA A 753 13.56 1.94 23.12
N ASN A 754 14.49 1.30 22.42
CA ASN A 754 15.94 1.47 22.63
C ASN A 754 16.52 2.58 21.72
N ASN A 755 17.78 2.95 21.93
CA ASN A 755 18.37 4.09 21.21
C ASN A 755 18.73 3.79 19.75
N TYR A 756 18.89 2.51 19.37
CA TYR A 756 18.96 2.14 17.95
C TYR A 756 17.62 2.38 17.23
N GLN A 757 16.50 2.00 17.86
CA GLN A 757 15.15 2.27 17.35
C GLN A 757 14.85 3.78 17.31
N ARG A 758 15.31 4.55 18.30
CA ARG A 758 15.24 6.03 18.23
C ARG A 758 16.11 6.58 17.11
N GLY A 759 17.34 6.09 16.91
CA GLY A 759 18.21 6.51 15.81
C GLY A 759 17.58 6.30 14.42
N ILE A 760 16.96 5.14 14.18
CA ILE A 760 16.24 4.86 12.92
C ILE A 760 15.03 5.79 12.76
N LEU A 761 14.26 6.03 13.83
CA LEU A 761 13.14 6.97 13.81
C LEU A 761 13.59 8.42 13.63
N LEU A 762 14.76 8.80 14.15
CA LEU A 762 15.37 10.11 14.00
C LEU A 762 15.81 10.34 12.55
N PHE A 763 16.50 9.36 11.95
CA PHE A 763 16.91 9.40 10.55
C PHE A 763 15.70 9.58 9.62
N LEU A 764 14.66 8.74 9.77
CA LEU A 764 13.43 8.86 8.99
C LEU A 764 12.71 10.19 9.24
N LEU A 765 12.67 10.68 10.49
CA LEU A 765 12.05 11.97 10.81
C LEU A 765 12.82 13.15 10.19
N LEU A 766 14.13 13.05 10.05
CA LEU A 766 15.00 14.09 9.48
C LEU A 766 14.93 14.05 7.93
N ASP A 767 15.40 12.97 7.32
CA ASP A 767 15.51 12.81 5.85
C ASP A 767 14.14 12.85 5.15
N GLN A 768 13.12 12.18 5.70
CA GLN A 768 11.80 12.10 5.06
C GLN A 768 10.76 13.07 5.65
N GLY A 769 10.91 13.47 6.91
CA GLY A 769 9.98 14.38 7.58
C GLY A 769 10.40 15.85 7.49
N LEU A 770 11.61 16.18 7.97
CA LEU A 770 12.09 17.55 8.05
C LEU A 770 12.45 18.11 6.67
N MET A 771 13.22 17.37 5.86
CA MET A 771 13.63 17.84 4.52
C MET A 771 12.44 17.99 3.57
N SER A 772 11.50 17.04 3.54
CA SER A 772 10.26 17.18 2.75
C SER A 772 9.47 18.41 3.19
N ASP A 773 9.31 18.65 4.49
CA ASP A 773 8.53 19.78 4.97
C ASP A 773 9.23 21.13 4.73
N LEU A 774 10.57 21.15 4.72
CA LEU A 774 11.40 22.30 4.35
C LEU A 774 11.33 22.59 2.84
N PHE A 775 11.43 21.56 1.99
CA PHE A 775 11.36 21.72 0.54
C PHE A 775 9.96 22.17 0.09
N LEU A 776 8.90 21.72 0.76
CA LEU A 776 7.54 22.23 0.53
C LEU A 776 7.36 23.68 1.02
N LEU A 777 8.12 24.12 2.03
CA LEU A 777 8.09 25.51 2.50
C LEU A 777 8.72 26.46 1.47
N ILE A 778 9.83 26.07 0.84
CA ILE A 778 10.53 26.90 -0.17
C ILE A 778 9.91 26.82 -1.57
N THR A 779 8.85 26.03 -1.76
CA THR A 779 8.13 25.85 -3.03
C THR A 779 6.64 26.23 -2.96
N GLN A 780 6.14 26.75 -1.82
CA GLN A 780 4.71 27.06 -1.63
C GLN A 780 4.47 28.43 -1.02
N GLU A 781 3.69 29.25 -1.72
CA GLU A 781 3.37 30.61 -1.28
C GLU A 781 2.11 30.73 -0.41
N GLY A 782 1.94 31.94 0.14
CA GLY A 782 0.72 32.38 0.81
C GLY A 782 0.30 31.52 1.99
N LEU A 783 -1.00 31.20 2.06
CA LEU A 783 -1.60 30.48 3.18
C LEU A 783 -1.16 29.00 3.24
N VAL A 784 -0.76 28.39 2.11
CA VAL A 784 -0.33 26.99 2.09
C VAL A 784 1.07 26.86 2.69
N GLY A 785 2.04 27.70 2.27
CA GLY A 785 3.36 27.76 2.88
C GLY A 785 3.30 28.04 4.39
N ARG A 786 2.43 28.96 4.83
CA ARG A 786 2.21 29.23 6.26
C ARG A 786 1.68 28.04 7.06
N ILE A 787 0.84 27.18 6.46
CA ILE A 787 0.41 25.91 7.08
C ILE A 787 1.58 24.92 7.11
N GLN A 788 2.38 24.88 6.06
CA GLN A 788 3.53 23.99 5.93
C GLN A 788 4.61 24.28 6.99
N CYS A 789 4.83 25.56 7.35
CA CYS A 789 5.67 25.97 8.48
C CYS A 789 5.28 25.32 9.82
N ILE A 790 3.98 25.06 10.05
CA ILE A 790 3.48 24.43 11.28
C ILE A 790 3.85 22.95 11.32
N SER A 791 3.82 22.26 10.17
CA SER A 791 4.27 20.86 10.05
C SER A 791 5.78 20.74 10.31
N LEU A 792 6.57 21.67 9.74
CA LEU A 792 8.01 21.75 9.98
C LEU A 792 8.34 21.95 11.47
N GLY A 793 7.64 22.89 12.13
CA GLY A 793 7.79 23.13 13.58
C GLY A 793 7.45 21.89 14.42
N TYR A 794 6.37 21.18 14.10
CA TYR A 794 5.98 19.94 14.76
C TYR A 794 7.02 18.82 14.58
N ASN A 795 7.58 18.67 13.37
CA ASN A 795 8.64 17.69 13.09
C ASN A 795 9.92 18.02 13.88
N LEU A 796 10.33 19.29 13.93
CA LEU A 796 11.51 19.74 14.67
C LEU A 796 11.34 19.58 16.20
N ALA A 797 10.16 19.89 16.74
CA ALA A 797 9.82 19.60 18.14
C ALA A 797 9.76 18.08 18.43
N GLY A 798 9.41 17.27 17.42
CA GLY A 798 9.55 15.82 17.44
C GLY A 798 11.01 15.38 17.58
N LEU A 799 11.89 15.95 16.76
CA LEU A 799 13.33 15.67 16.70
C LEU A 799 14.03 16.06 18.01
N MET A 800 13.86 17.31 18.47
CA MET A 800 14.44 17.79 19.74
C MET A 800 14.08 16.88 20.92
N SER A 801 12.82 16.44 20.99
CA SER A 801 12.35 15.57 22.06
C SER A 801 12.88 14.14 21.95
N MET A 802 13.11 13.63 20.73
CA MET A 802 13.64 12.27 20.53
C MET A 802 15.14 12.22 20.88
N LEU A 803 15.89 13.27 20.54
CA LEU A 803 17.26 13.47 21.02
C LEU A 803 17.31 13.55 22.55
N PHE A 804 16.41 14.33 23.16
CA PHE A 804 16.33 14.41 24.62
C PHE A 804 15.99 13.06 25.27
N GLU A 805 15.06 12.27 24.73
CA GLU A 805 14.80 10.90 25.21
C GLU A 805 16.05 10.00 25.12
N MET A 806 16.85 10.12 24.05
CA MET A 806 18.09 9.35 23.90
C MET A 806 19.08 9.70 25.01
N VAL A 807 19.36 11.00 25.21
CA VAL A 807 20.29 11.49 26.24
C VAL A 807 19.78 11.17 27.66
N GLU A 808 18.46 11.29 27.90
CA GLU A 808 17.82 10.94 29.17
C GLU A 808 17.98 9.44 29.48
N SER A 809 17.73 8.57 28.50
CA SER A 809 17.89 7.11 28.65
C SER A 809 19.34 6.62 28.80
N MET A 810 20.32 7.45 28.47
CA MET A 810 21.75 7.16 28.67
C MET A 810 22.27 7.69 30.02
N ASN A 811 21.42 8.32 30.83
CA ASN A 811 21.76 8.94 32.14
C ASN A 811 22.89 9.99 32.05
N TRP A 812 23.07 10.63 30.89
CA TRP A 812 24.13 11.63 30.65
C TRP A 812 23.88 13.00 31.31
N ILE A 813 22.69 13.22 31.88
CA ILE A 813 22.29 14.49 32.51
C ILE A 813 21.84 14.22 33.95
N SER A 814 22.30 15.03 34.91
CA SER A 814 21.89 14.92 36.31
C SER A 814 20.39 15.19 36.50
N GLU A 815 19.76 14.54 37.50
CA GLU A 815 18.32 14.65 37.78
C GLU A 815 17.81 16.10 37.90
N LYS A 816 18.61 16.98 38.52
CA LYS A 816 18.30 18.41 38.65
C LYS A 816 18.21 19.11 37.28
N ALA A 817 19.16 18.83 36.39
CA ALA A 817 19.19 19.39 35.04
C ALA A 817 18.12 18.74 34.14
N ARG A 818 17.86 17.43 34.28
CA ARG A 818 16.78 16.70 33.58
C ARG A 818 15.43 17.35 33.83
N VAL A 819 15.10 17.60 35.11
CA VAL A 819 13.83 18.22 35.52
C VAL A 819 13.74 19.69 35.08
N LEU A 820 14.82 20.47 35.23
CA LEU A 820 14.89 21.86 34.76
C LEU A 820 14.62 21.95 33.25
N VAL A 821 15.32 21.16 32.44
CA VAL A 821 15.17 21.15 30.97
C VAL A 821 13.78 20.67 30.55
N LYS A 822 13.21 19.62 31.19
CA LYS A 822 11.83 19.21 30.90
C LYS A 822 10.84 20.33 31.19
N ARG A 823 10.92 21.00 32.36
CA ARG A 823 9.98 22.08 32.71
C ARG A 823 10.10 23.30 31.79
N LEU A 824 11.31 23.63 31.35
CA LEU A 824 11.58 24.82 30.53
C LEU A 824 11.26 24.63 29.04
N LEU A 825 11.67 23.50 28.44
CA LEU A 825 11.63 23.29 26.97
C LEU A 825 10.60 22.26 26.50
N PHE A 826 10.14 21.39 27.41
CA PHE A 826 9.28 20.25 27.12
C PHE A 826 8.04 20.28 28.02
N ASN A 827 7.26 21.36 27.94
CA ASN A 827 5.96 21.48 28.62
C ASN A 827 4.80 21.69 27.63
N TYR A 828 3.58 21.35 28.07
CA TYR A 828 2.36 21.45 27.27
C TYR A 828 1.95 22.89 26.97
N GLU A 829 2.12 23.77 27.94
CA GLU A 829 1.66 25.16 27.89
C GLU A 829 2.39 25.98 26.80
N THR A 830 3.67 25.71 26.52
CA THR A 830 4.46 26.44 25.52
C THR A 830 4.78 25.65 24.26
N ALA A 831 4.55 24.33 24.22
CA ALA A 831 4.92 23.51 23.07
C ALA A 831 4.34 24.04 21.75
N LEU A 832 3.01 24.18 21.69
CA LEU A 832 2.28 24.65 20.51
C LEU A 832 2.55 26.12 20.19
N ILE A 833 2.71 26.98 21.21
CA ILE A 833 2.98 28.41 21.03
C ILE A 833 4.37 28.61 20.42
N GLY A 834 5.39 27.88 20.90
CA GLY A 834 6.73 27.90 20.32
C GLY A 834 6.77 27.36 18.88
N GLU A 835 5.99 26.31 18.59
CA GLU A 835 5.84 25.78 17.23
C GLU A 835 5.22 26.83 16.27
N LEU A 836 4.17 27.54 16.70
CA LEU A 836 3.51 28.59 15.91
C LEU A 836 4.37 29.85 15.74
N ILE A 837 5.11 30.29 16.77
CA ILE A 837 6.00 31.47 16.66
C ILE A 837 7.20 31.13 15.76
N THR A 838 7.77 29.93 15.88
CA THR A 838 8.85 29.47 14.99
C THR A 838 8.37 29.44 13.54
N ALA A 839 7.16 28.94 13.30
CA ALA A 839 6.54 28.94 11.97
C ALA A 839 6.35 30.36 11.37
N ALA A 840 6.10 31.37 12.21
CA ALA A 840 5.96 32.77 11.78
C ALA A 840 7.30 33.47 11.53
N VAL A 841 8.37 33.12 12.27
CA VAL A 841 9.70 33.74 12.17
C VAL A 841 10.57 33.09 11.09
N MET A 842 10.30 31.83 10.72
CA MET A 842 11.13 31.04 9.80
C MET A 842 11.48 31.73 8.48
N GLN A 843 10.50 32.30 7.79
CA GLN A 843 10.69 32.90 6.46
C GLN A 843 11.57 34.16 6.51
N TYR A 844 11.46 34.94 7.58
CA TYR A 844 12.36 36.07 7.86
C TYR A 844 13.78 35.58 8.16
N TYR A 845 13.92 34.57 9.03
CA TYR A 845 15.22 34.00 9.39
C TYR A 845 15.97 33.43 8.18
N LEU A 846 15.30 32.66 7.31
CA LEU A 846 15.89 32.15 6.06
C LEU A 846 16.34 33.29 5.13
N THR A 847 15.54 34.34 5.01
CA THR A 847 15.88 35.53 4.19
C THR A 847 17.09 36.28 4.75
N THR A 848 17.18 36.46 6.08
CA THR A 848 18.35 37.06 6.73
C THR A 848 19.60 36.18 6.60
N LEU A 849 19.44 34.85 6.66
CA LEU A 849 20.55 33.90 6.52
C LEU A 849 21.13 33.93 5.11
N ASN A 850 20.27 33.86 4.08
CA ASN A 850 20.71 33.92 2.69
C ASN A 850 21.34 35.27 2.34
N ARG A 851 20.97 36.37 3.01
CA ARG A 851 21.62 37.69 2.87
C ARG A 851 22.77 37.94 3.86
N SER A 852 23.37 36.88 4.41
CA SER A 852 24.61 36.93 5.19
C SER A 852 25.80 36.44 4.36
N GLY A 853 27.02 36.55 4.90
CA GLY A 853 28.27 36.07 4.26
C GLY A 853 28.33 34.57 3.98
N LEU A 854 27.28 33.79 4.31
CA LEU A 854 27.07 32.45 3.73
C LEU A 854 26.95 32.48 2.20
N ARG A 855 26.64 33.64 1.60
CA ARG A 855 26.70 33.88 0.15
C ARG A 855 28.07 33.58 -0.44
N ASP A 856 29.13 33.95 0.27
CA ASP A 856 30.47 34.08 -0.29
C ASP A 856 31.30 32.78 -0.13
N THR A 857 30.62 31.64 0.02
CA THR A 857 31.21 30.34 0.43
C THR A 857 31.51 29.38 -0.74
N GLU A 858 31.52 29.90 -1.97
CA GLU A 858 31.76 29.11 -3.18
C GLU A 858 33.17 28.51 -3.21
N SER A 859 34.19 29.30 -2.89
CA SER A 859 35.60 28.87 -2.93
C SER A 859 35.89 27.72 -1.96
N GLU A 860 35.26 27.76 -0.79
CA GLU A 860 35.31 26.74 0.25
C GLU A 860 34.54 25.47 -0.16
N ALA A 861 33.43 25.62 -0.89
CA ALA A 861 32.65 24.50 -1.40
C ALA A 861 33.35 23.75 -2.54
N GLU A 862 34.04 24.47 -3.44
CA GLU A 862 34.93 23.87 -4.43
C GLU A 862 36.13 23.17 -3.77
N THR A 863 36.74 23.80 -2.77
CA THR A 863 37.94 23.29 -2.09
C THR A 863 37.66 22.06 -1.22
N VAL A 864 36.50 22.00 -0.55
CA VAL A 864 36.16 20.93 0.42
C VAL A 864 35.15 19.94 -0.13
N SER A 865 33.94 20.42 -0.47
CA SER A 865 32.85 19.73 -1.18
C SER A 865 31.54 20.49 -0.97
N TYR A 866 30.76 20.69 -2.04
CA TYR A 866 29.37 21.16 -1.96
C TYR A 866 28.51 20.37 -0.95
N TYR A 867 28.69 19.05 -0.84
CA TYR A 867 27.95 18.22 0.11
C TYR A 867 28.31 18.54 1.58
N VAL A 868 29.58 18.84 1.85
CA VAL A 868 30.04 19.23 3.19
C VAL A 868 29.57 20.64 3.54
N MET A 869 29.61 21.58 2.59
CA MET A 869 29.11 22.94 2.81
C MET A 869 27.59 22.99 2.97
N SER A 870 26.83 22.12 2.28
CA SER A 870 25.41 21.90 2.53
C SER A 870 25.12 21.40 3.95
N LEU A 871 25.93 20.46 4.47
CA LEU A 871 25.81 20.01 5.85
C LEU A 871 26.05 21.15 6.86
N VAL A 872 26.97 22.09 6.55
CA VAL A 872 27.19 23.31 7.35
C VAL A 872 26.00 24.27 7.23
N GLY A 873 25.51 24.56 6.02
CA GLY A 873 24.36 25.44 5.78
C GLY A 873 23.08 24.96 6.46
N HIS A 874 22.69 23.70 6.25
CA HIS A 874 21.57 23.09 6.96
C HIS A 874 21.80 22.96 8.46
N GLY A 875 23.05 22.75 8.90
CA GLY A 875 23.43 22.79 10.31
C GLY A 875 23.14 24.14 10.96
N ILE A 876 23.51 25.24 10.30
CA ILE A 876 23.25 26.61 10.77
C ILE A 876 21.74 26.90 10.78
N ILE A 877 21.00 26.54 9.70
CA ILE A 877 19.54 26.65 9.67
C ILE A 877 18.93 25.91 10.87
N ALA A 878 19.24 24.63 11.04
CA ALA A 878 18.68 23.79 12.10
C ALA A 878 19.00 24.35 13.50
N LEU A 879 20.22 24.84 13.73
CA LEU A 879 20.61 25.48 14.98
C LEU A 879 19.83 26.77 15.24
N GLY A 880 19.60 27.61 14.23
CA GLY A 880 18.77 28.81 14.34
C GLY A 880 17.30 28.48 14.62
N CYS A 881 16.72 27.50 13.93
CA CYS A 881 15.36 27.03 14.20
C CYS A 881 15.22 26.49 15.63
N VAL A 882 16.19 25.70 16.10
CA VAL A 882 16.24 25.18 17.48
C VAL A 882 16.40 26.33 18.47
N PHE A 883 17.25 27.33 18.20
CA PHE A 883 17.41 28.51 19.06
C PHE A 883 16.09 29.28 19.22
N VAL A 884 15.34 29.51 18.14
CA VAL A 884 14.01 30.16 18.20
C VAL A 884 13.02 29.34 19.03
N ILE A 885 12.98 28.00 18.87
CA ILE A 885 12.14 27.13 19.71
C ILE A 885 12.57 27.19 21.18
N VAL A 886 13.87 27.13 21.47
CA VAL A 886 14.42 27.16 22.83
C VAL A 886 14.09 28.49 23.52
N CYS A 887 14.32 29.62 22.87
CA CYS A 887 14.02 30.94 23.40
C CYS A 887 12.52 31.14 23.63
N THR A 888 11.68 30.86 22.62
CA THR A 888 10.21 31.04 22.74
C THR A 888 9.61 30.17 23.83
N ARG A 889 10.00 28.89 23.92
CA ARG A 889 9.53 27.99 24.99
C ARG A 889 10.02 28.38 26.37
N SER A 890 11.29 28.78 26.50
CA SER A 890 11.87 29.23 27.77
C SER A 890 11.19 30.48 28.30
N LEU A 891 11.05 31.52 27.46
CA LEU A 891 10.38 32.78 27.81
C LEU A 891 8.91 32.54 28.17
N GLY A 892 8.19 31.74 27.37
CA GLY A 892 6.81 31.37 27.66
C GLY A 892 6.67 30.59 28.97
N ALA A 893 7.60 29.71 29.30
CA ALA A 893 7.55 28.88 30.49
C ALA A 893 7.85 29.72 31.74
N VAL A 894 8.84 30.60 31.66
CA VAL A 894 9.18 31.57 32.72
C VAL A 894 7.99 32.51 32.98
N ALA A 895 7.40 33.07 31.93
CA ALA A 895 6.21 33.92 32.04
C ALA A 895 5.01 33.18 32.65
N PHE A 896 4.72 31.96 32.17
CA PHE A 896 3.63 31.13 32.70
C PHE A 896 3.84 30.79 34.18
N VAL A 897 5.06 30.39 34.58
CA VAL A 897 5.37 30.01 35.97
C VAL A 897 5.31 31.23 36.90
N LEU A 898 5.82 32.39 36.49
CA LEU A 898 5.69 33.64 37.24
C LEU A 898 4.23 34.03 37.41
N TRP A 899 3.45 34.05 36.33
CA TRP A 899 2.02 34.37 36.36
C TRP A 899 1.20 33.40 37.20
N ARG A 900 1.50 32.09 37.11
CA ARG A 900 0.68 31.04 37.75
C ARG A 900 1.05 30.75 39.21
N PHE A 901 2.31 30.94 39.61
CA PHE A 901 2.83 30.54 40.92
C PHE A 901 3.60 31.63 41.66
N GLY A 902 3.90 32.79 41.04
CA GLY A 902 4.65 33.88 41.67
C GLY A 902 6.11 33.57 42.00
N THR A 903 6.65 32.41 41.59
CA THR A 903 8.03 32.02 41.94
C THR A 903 8.67 31.09 40.91
N LEU A 904 9.94 31.36 40.59
CA LEU A 904 10.76 30.51 39.72
C LEU A 904 11.26 29.23 40.42
N GLN A 905 11.06 29.07 41.73
CA GLN A 905 11.48 27.84 42.43
C GLN A 905 10.75 26.58 41.91
N VAL A 906 9.61 26.73 41.23
CA VAL A 906 8.92 25.65 40.49
C VAL A 906 9.84 24.96 39.48
N PHE A 907 10.83 25.64 38.89
CA PHE A 907 11.79 24.98 37.98
C PHE A 907 12.79 24.07 38.69
N PHE A 908 13.12 24.36 39.97
CA PHE A 908 14.26 23.75 40.67
C PHE A 908 13.88 22.77 41.79
N LYS A 909 12.65 22.82 42.34
CA LYS A 909 12.22 21.86 43.38
C LYS A 909 11.93 20.47 42.77
N PRO A 910 12.43 19.37 43.34
CA PRO A 910 12.07 18.03 42.89
C PRO A 910 10.59 17.73 43.18
N CYS A 911 9.97 16.89 42.36
CA CYS A 911 8.67 16.28 42.64
C CYS A 911 8.81 14.76 42.45
N SER A 912 8.26 13.96 43.37
CA SER A 912 8.36 12.50 43.33
C SER A 912 7.71 11.88 42.09
N VAL A 913 6.68 12.53 41.54
CA VAL A 913 5.98 12.10 40.32
C VAL A 913 6.90 12.24 39.10
N ASP A 914 7.62 13.35 38.95
CA ASP A 914 8.55 13.58 37.82
C ASP A 914 9.74 12.60 37.84
N ALA A 915 10.23 12.25 39.03
CA ALA A 915 11.24 11.21 39.23
C ALA A 915 10.69 9.81 38.90
N THR A 916 9.49 9.48 39.39
CA THR A 916 8.85 8.17 39.17
C THR A 916 8.47 7.94 37.69
N LEU A 917 8.07 8.98 36.99
CA LEU A 917 7.71 8.89 35.57
C LEU A 917 8.95 8.88 34.66
N GLY A 918 10.07 9.52 35.02
CA GLY A 918 11.34 9.43 34.29
C GLY A 918 11.25 9.69 32.78
N VAL A 919 11.70 8.72 31.96
CA VAL A 919 11.63 8.73 30.48
C VAL A 919 10.25 8.28 29.94
N ARG A 920 9.25 8.04 30.82
CA ARG A 920 7.92 7.51 30.42
C ARG A 920 6.95 8.61 29.98
N TYR A 921 7.37 9.86 29.93
CA TYR A 921 6.56 11.00 29.51
C TYR A 921 7.41 11.98 28.71
N LYS A 922 6.83 12.50 27.63
CA LYS A 922 7.46 13.39 26.66
C LYS A 922 7.43 14.85 27.15
N LEU A 923 6.33 15.28 27.75
CA LEU A 923 6.08 16.68 28.14
C LEU A 923 5.55 16.82 29.58
N ILE A 924 5.94 17.89 30.27
CA ILE A 924 5.40 18.29 31.59
C ILE A 924 4.13 19.11 31.43
N PHE A 925 3.14 18.89 32.29
CA PHE A 925 1.94 19.72 32.40
C PHE A 925 2.13 20.71 33.55
N LEU A 926 2.58 21.94 33.27
CA LEU A 926 2.94 22.93 34.31
C LEU A 926 1.72 23.35 35.13
N ASN A 927 0.56 23.50 34.49
CA ASN A 927 -0.72 23.73 35.16
C ASN A 927 -1.19 22.50 35.96
N GLY A 928 -0.58 21.33 35.78
CA GLY A 928 -0.81 20.15 36.61
C GLY A 928 -0.27 20.30 38.05
N TYR A 929 0.68 21.21 38.30
CA TYR A 929 1.26 21.39 39.64
C TYR A 929 0.40 22.20 40.62
N ILE A 930 0.68 22.00 41.91
CA ILE A 930 0.34 22.85 43.05
C ILE A 930 1.64 23.23 43.76
N TRP A 931 1.75 24.48 44.22
CA TRP A 931 2.84 24.97 45.06
C TRP A 931 2.32 25.24 46.48
N GLU A 932 2.78 24.45 47.45
CA GLU A 932 2.34 24.51 48.84
C GLU A 932 3.53 24.32 49.78
N ASN A 933 3.64 25.15 50.82
CA ASN A 933 4.64 25.00 51.89
C ASN A 933 6.09 24.84 51.39
N GLY A 934 6.45 25.55 50.31
CA GLY A 934 7.79 25.50 49.68
C GLY A 934 8.11 24.20 48.92
N LYS A 935 7.09 23.36 48.68
CA LYS A 935 7.15 22.06 47.99
C LYS A 935 6.24 22.07 46.76
N LEU A 936 6.53 21.16 45.82
CA LEU A 936 5.84 21.05 44.54
C LEU A 936 5.11 19.70 44.44
N PHE A 937 3.79 19.73 44.26
CA PHE A 937 2.92 18.56 44.17
C PHE A 937 2.16 18.55 42.84
N TYR A 938 1.61 17.40 42.42
CA TYR A 938 0.67 17.34 41.30
C TYR A 938 -0.79 17.31 41.79
N LYS A 939 -1.68 17.98 41.06
CA LYS A 939 -3.13 17.89 41.23
C LYS A 939 -3.59 16.47 40.93
N VAL A 940 -4.37 15.87 41.84
CA VAL A 940 -4.93 14.51 41.68
C VAL A 940 -5.75 14.38 40.39
N SER A 941 -6.50 15.42 40.02
CA SER A 941 -7.23 15.49 38.74
C SER A 941 -6.30 15.45 37.53
N SER A 942 -5.16 16.15 37.58
CA SER A 942 -4.20 16.22 36.46
C SER A 942 -3.31 14.99 36.30
N LEU A 943 -3.20 14.11 37.31
CA LEU A 943 -2.53 12.81 37.14
C LEU A 943 -3.21 11.94 36.06
N LYS A 944 -4.54 12.10 35.90
CA LYS A 944 -5.34 11.41 34.88
C LYS A 944 -4.92 11.80 33.46
N ALA A 945 -4.42 13.01 33.25
CA ALA A 945 -3.92 13.48 31.96
C ALA A 945 -2.74 12.62 31.44
N PHE A 946 -1.95 12.06 32.35
CA PHE A 946 -0.86 11.12 32.04
C PHE A 946 -1.31 9.65 31.98
N GLY A 947 -2.61 9.37 32.09
CA GLY A 947 -3.16 8.01 32.15
C GLY A 947 -2.96 7.30 33.49
N LEU A 948 -2.55 8.01 34.54
CA LEU A 948 -2.38 7.43 35.87
C LEU A 948 -3.74 7.28 36.54
N LEU A 949 -4.18 6.05 36.73
CA LEU A 949 -5.43 5.68 37.39
C LEU A 949 -5.14 5.04 38.75
N ARG A 950 -5.97 5.34 39.76
CA ARG A 950 -5.81 4.80 41.11
C ARG A 950 -6.22 3.32 41.11
N MET A 951 -5.24 2.41 41.12
CA MET A 951 -5.54 1.01 41.41
C MET A 951 -6.04 0.88 42.85
N SER A 952 -7.30 0.47 43.02
CA SER A 952 -7.71 -0.17 44.26
C SER A 952 -7.17 -1.60 44.23
N ILE A 953 -6.22 -1.90 45.08
CA ILE A 953 -5.95 -3.29 45.44
C ILE A 953 -7.23 -3.82 46.13
N LYS A 954 -7.62 -5.05 45.78
CA LYS A 954 -8.66 -5.84 46.43
C LYS A 954 -7.99 -7.02 47.12
#